data_AF-A0A015MSQ5-F1
#
_entry.id   AF-A0A015MSQ5-F1
#
_cell.length_a   1.000
_cell.length_b   1.000
_cell.length_c   1.000
_cell.angle_alpha   90.00
_cell.angle_beta   90.00
_cell.angle_gamma   90.00
#
_symmetry.space_group_name_H-M   'P 1'
#
loop_
_entity.id
_entity.type
_entity.pdbx_description
1 polymer ?
#
loop_
_entity_poly.entity_id
_entity_poly.type
_entity_poly.pdbx_seq_one_letter_code
_entity_poly.pdbx_strand_id
1 'polypeptide(L)'
;MNSKTQFALNLIGEAISPYLPLITVATGLISEIIDIYETAEYNRKICDVLVERMILANNAINTLQSRKQKNESKFRNEEYYKAFNRFIYVLKEIKEFVSDISNIQGIKKYAKAYKIKNKFDKLTNDYDNAMKDLNFTMAVASEEQRRIDDAALKEDLDEMSKYMSKYFEEIDSKLDTIYDEIKHMKSHIDDENDKTDKILQGVSKIDSKQLLQPIRGKPDDKRGKEPKYIIKKIYQGQDVACKFTEDEIEPSQKTQRLLEILMKLSVGCKRILKFYGISSIEKRNVMIFEWADRGTLKELYEVKDIKWHYKVRIALEICRGLIFLQHVDILHHDLRCENILMTESLEPKIYNFELARSFDWKTTTMDQTIGDILRWMAPEKLNNKPYTTQCEIFSFGMLLWELTFEKVPYQGWEIERIVDHVTKSGREKITFGSSIPENYQNEYKNIISDTWKQNPHERIPFMKLLDLLEELYTSISYMFEDNSLGLLPDKTLDLDGSKDGIDDLELPDEEISPVIIKPVITLEEGIRAFENKEHEKAWECFEFHAENKNTTAKYWKGRYLWDGLLNDIKGREEEGKKLLKEAADEGNSDAQLRYAFTFKQFLDKEENQKIFMEYIKKAANEGNNPTAQFNLGDIYYKGKCNTPKDEVEGIKWLRKAALQDNIKAINLLKKLGVGVYD
;
A
#
# COMPACT_ATOMS: atom_id res chain seq x y z
N MET A 1 -15.37 56.00 21.67
CA MET A 1 -16.13 54.77 22.02
C MET A 1 -16.31 54.73 23.54
N ASN A 2 -17.33 54.02 24.05
CA ASN A 2 -17.63 53.98 25.50
C ASN A 2 -16.84 52.86 26.20
N SER A 3 -16.46 53.06 27.47
CA SER A 3 -15.71 52.06 28.27
C SER A 3 -16.41 50.71 28.38
N LYS A 4 -17.76 50.71 28.46
CA LYS A 4 -18.58 49.48 28.42
C LYS A 4 -18.36 48.64 27.15
N THR A 5 -18.07 49.27 26.01
CA THR A 5 -17.78 48.57 24.74
C THR A 5 -16.42 47.89 24.79
N GLN A 6 -15.41 48.55 25.37
CA GLN A 6 -14.07 47.97 25.59
C GLN A 6 -14.13 46.75 26.51
N PHE A 7 -14.87 46.88 27.63
CA PHE A 7 -15.03 45.81 28.62
C PHE A 7 -15.76 44.59 28.05
N ALA A 8 -16.81 44.79 27.26
CA ALA A 8 -17.51 43.71 26.56
C ALA A 8 -16.60 42.99 25.54
N LEU A 9 -15.78 43.73 24.78
CA LEU A 9 -14.84 43.13 23.82
C LEU A 9 -13.79 42.24 24.51
N ASN A 10 -13.26 42.65 25.67
CA ASN A 10 -12.34 41.83 26.45
C ASN A 10 -13.02 40.54 26.95
N LEU A 11 -14.20 40.64 27.56
CA LEU A 11 -14.99 39.50 28.04
C LEU A 11 -15.38 38.51 26.93
N ILE A 12 -15.61 39.00 25.70
CA ILE A 12 -15.86 38.17 24.51
C ILE A 12 -14.58 37.40 24.12
N GLY A 13 -13.41 38.06 24.15
CA GLY A 13 -12.12 37.43 23.86
C GLY A 13 -11.79 36.28 24.82
N GLU A 14 -11.99 36.50 26.12
CA GLU A 14 -11.78 35.48 27.16
C GLU A 14 -12.64 34.22 26.93
N ALA A 15 -13.91 34.38 26.56
CA ALA A 15 -14.82 33.26 26.30
C ALA A 15 -14.47 32.45 25.04
N ILE A 16 -13.91 33.09 24.01
CA ILE A 16 -13.54 32.44 22.75
C ILE A 16 -12.19 31.72 22.85
N SER A 17 -11.28 32.20 23.71
CA SER A 17 -9.91 31.72 23.83
C SER A 17 -9.75 30.18 23.92
N PRO A 18 -10.53 29.44 24.75
CA PRO A 18 -10.40 27.98 24.86
C PRO A 18 -10.73 27.23 23.57
N TYR A 19 -11.53 27.82 22.67
CA TYR A 19 -11.95 27.19 21.42
C TYR A 19 -10.94 27.42 20.29
N LEU A 20 -10.00 28.37 20.40
CA LEU A 20 -9.05 28.65 19.32
C LEU A 20 -8.13 27.44 19.02
N PRO A 21 -7.52 26.76 20.02
CA PRO A 21 -6.73 25.55 19.76
C PRO A 21 -7.59 24.40 19.19
N LEU A 22 -8.82 24.24 19.70
CA LEU A 22 -9.76 23.23 19.19
C LEU A 22 -10.11 23.48 17.72
N ILE A 23 -10.37 24.74 17.35
CA ILE A 23 -10.65 25.11 15.96
C ILE A 23 -9.41 24.86 15.08
N THR A 24 -8.20 25.24 15.51
CA THR A 24 -6.96 24.97 14.76
C THR A 24 -6.72 23.47 14.56
N VAL A 25 -6.97 22.64 15.58
CA VAL A 25 -6.90 21.18 15.45
C VAL A 25 -7.97 20.65 14.50
N ALA A 26 -9.20 21.17 14.54
CA ALA A 26 -10.26 20.77 13.62
C ALA A 26 -9.97 21.16 12.16
N THR A 27 -9.48 22.37 11.90
CA THR A 27 -9.10 22.80 10.54
C THR A 27 -7.87 22.06 10.05
N GLY A 28 -6.88 21.80 10.92
CA GLY A 28 -5.70 21.01 10.58
C GLY A 28 -6.06 19.57 10.20
N LEU A 29 -6.87 18.89 11.02
CA LEU A 29 -7.38 17.55 10.69
C LEU A 29 -8.20 17.54 9.38
N ILE A 30 -9.01 18.57 9.13
CA ILE A 30 -9.77 18.72 7.88
C ILE A 30 -8.83 18.84 6.66
N SER A 31 -7.78 19.67 6.73
CA SER A 31 -6.76 19.76 5.68
C SER A 31 -6.06 18.41 5.51
N GLU A 32 -5.57 17.80 6.58
CA GLU A 32 -4.89 16.50 6.52
C GLU A 32 -5.78 15.39 5.91
N ILE A 33 -7.10 15.41 6.12
CA ILE A 33 -8.04 14.47 5.49
C ILE A 33 -8.17 14.73 3.99
N ILE A 34 -8.15 16.00 3.57
CA ILE A 34 -8.16 16.39 2.16
C ILE A 34 -6.83 16.00 1.50
N ASP A 35 -5.68 16.26 2.14
CA ASP A 35 -4.35 15.87 1.64
C ASP A 35 -4.21 14.34 1.47
N ILE A 36 -4.72 13.56 2.44
CA ILE A 36 -4.75 12.08 2.37
C ILE A 36 -5.72 11.60 1.27
N TYR A 37 -6.78 12.34 0.96
CA TYR A 37 -7.66 12.06 -0.18
C TYR A 37 -7.00 12.40 -1.52
N GLU A 38 -6.35 13.56 -1.65
CA GLU A 38 -5.65 13.96 -2.88
C GLU A 38 -4.53 12.96 -3.23
N THR A 39 -3.95 12.31 -2.21
CA THR A 39 -2.97 11.23 -2.35
C THR A 39 -3.56 9.81 -2.40
N ALA A 40 -4.90 9.63 -2.36
CA ALA A 40 -5.53 8.30 -2.31
C ALA A 40 -5.58 7.59 -3.68
N GLU A 41 -4.92 6.43 -3.78
CA GLU A 41 -4.99 5.55 -4.96
C GLU A 41 -6.28 4.68 -5.01
N TYR A 42 -7.02 4.54 -3.89
CA TYR A 42 -8.13 3.58 -3.73
C TYR A 42 -9.34 4.11 -2.95
N ASN A 43 -10.48 3.45 -3.12
CA ASN A 43 -11.78 3.74 -2.44
C ASN A 43 -12.28 5.18 -2.66
N ARG A 44 -11.99 5.74 -3.85
CA ARG A 44 -12.12 7.17 -4.11
C ARG A 44 -13.54 7.69 -3.84
N LYS A 45 -14.60 6.96 -4.21
CA LYS A 45 -15.98 7.43 -4.02
C LYS A 45 -16.38 7.48 -2.54
N ILE A 46 -15.92 6.51 -1.75
CA ILE A 46 -16.10 6.51 -0.29
C ILE A 46 -15.34 7.70 0.33
N CYS A 47 -14.15 8.04 -0.19
CA CYS A 47 -13.38 9.19 0.27
C CYS A 47 -13.94 10.55 -0.20
N ASP A 48 -14.40 10.66 -1.47
CA ASP A 48 -15.07 11.85 -2.03
C ASP A 48 -16.21 12.28 -1.10
N VAL A 49 -17.07 11.32 -0.74
CA VAL A 49 -18.26 11.47 0.11
C VAL A 49 -17.93 11.85 1.57
N LEU A 50 -16.70 11.60 2.03
CA LEU A 50 -16.17 12.08 3.31
C LEU A 50 -15.50 13.47 3.17
N VAL A 51 -14.83 13.76 2.06
CA VAL A 51 -14.20 15.06 1.79
C VAL A 51 -15.24 16.16 1.55
N GLU A 52 -16.34 15.89 0.84
CA GLU A 52 -17.47 16.82 0.76
C GLU A 52 -17.97 17.22 2.16
N ARG A 53 -18.07 16.24 3.08
CA ARG A 53 -18.41 16.48 4.49
C ARG A 53 -17.34 17.34 5.17
N MET A 54 -16.04 17.09 4.97
CA MET A 54 -14.97 17.92 5.55
C MET A 54 -15.02 19.37 5.05
N ILE A 55 -15.35 19.60 3.77
CA ILE A 55 -15.53 20.94 3.19
C ILE A 55 -16.74 21.65 3.83
N LEU A 56 -17.87 20.95 4.00
CA LEU A 56 -19.05 21.48 4.68
C LEU A 56 -18.76 21.84 6.15
N ALA A 57 -17.99 21.01 6.85
CA ALA A 57 -17.52 21.29 8.20
C ALA A 57 -16.61 22.53 8.26
N ASN A 58 -15.64 22.65 7.35
CA ASN A 58 -14.73 23.79 7.28
C ASN A 58 -15.49 25.10 7.07
N ASN A 59 -16.46 25.11 6.16
CA ASN A 59 -17.34 26.25 5.91
C ASN A 59 -18.19 26.64 7.13
N ALA A 60 -18.63 25.67 7.94
CA ALA A 60 -19.33 25.94 9.20
C ALA A 60 -18.38 26.52 10.27
N ILE A 61 -17.14 26.02 10.37
CA ILE A 61 -16.09 26.55 11.27
C ILE A 61 -15.72 27.99 10.88
N ASN A 62 -15.52 28.27 9.59
CA ASN A 62 -15.26 29.61 9.07
C ASN A 62 -16.45 30.56 9.31
N THR A 63 -17.68 30.05 9.26
CA THR A 63 -18.89 30.79 9.64
C THR A 63 -18.98 31.05 11.15
N LEU A 64 -18.53 30.11 12.00
CA LEU A 64 -18.43 30.28 13.44
C LEU A 64 -17.40 31.36 13.79
N GLN A 65 -16.20 31.29 13.18
CA GLN A 65 -15.09 32.23 13.38
C GLN A 65 -15.41 33.65 12.88
N SER A 66 -16.02 33.81 11.71
CA SER A 66 -16.39 35.13 11.18
C SER A 66 -17.53 35.79 11.98
N ARG A 67 -18.36 35.00 12.68
CA ARG A 67 -19.50 35.47 13.47
C ARG A 67 -19.27 35.44 14.99
N LYS A 68 -18.01 35.44 15.45
CA LYS A 68 -17.58 35.40 16.87
C LYS A 68 -18.50 36.16 17.84
N GLN A 69 -18.77 37.45 17.60
CA GLN A 69 -19.63 38.28 18.46
C GLN A 69 -21.10 37.82 18.55
N LYS A 70 -21.65 37.19 17.50
CA LYS A 70 -23.03 36.65 17.51
C LYS A 70 -23.12 35.25 18.12
N ASN A 71 -21.99 34.58 18.32
CA ASN A 71 -21.89 33.23 18.88
C ASN A 71 -21.40 33.22 20.33
N GLU A 72 -21.24 34.37 20.99
CA GLU A 72 -20.72 34.48 22.37
C GLU A 72 -21.42 33.53 23.36
N SER A 73 -22.75 33.44 23.30
CA SER A 73 -23.54 32.55 24.15
C SER A 73 -23.28 31.06 23.94
N LYS A 74 -22.79 30.65 22.76
CA LYS A 74 -22.31 29.28 22.51
C LYS A 74 -20.95 29.06 23.17
N PHE A 75 -20.02 30.01 23.02
CA PHE A 75 -18.67 29.89 23.62
C PHE A 75 -18.68 29.89 25.15
N ARG A 76 -19.68 30.51 25.79
CA ARG A 76 -19.88 30.46 27.26
C ARG A 76 -20.55 29.15 27.77
N ASN A 77 -20.81 28.17 26.92
CA ASN A 77 -21.51 26.93 27.29
C ASN A 77 -20.54 25.73 27.35
N GLU A 78 -20.43 25.08 28.51
CA GLU A 78 -19.58 23.92 28.74
C GLU A 78 -19.96 22.70 27.86
N GLU A 79 -21.25 22.47 27.64
CA GLU A 79 -21.71 21.39 26.75
C GLU A 79 -21.38 21.66 25.27
N TYR A 80 -21.23 22.94 24.90
CA TYR A 80 -20.76 23.32 23.57
C TYR A 80 -19.26 23.06 23.40
N TYR A 81 -18.47 23.25 24.46
CA TYR A 81 -17.06 22.85 24.50
C TYR A 81 -16.89 21.33 24.40
N LYS A 82 -17.71 20.55 25.13
CA LYS A 82 -17.74 19.09 25.04
C LYS A 82 -18.18 18.62 23.63
N ALA A 83 -19.17 19.25 23.03
CA ALA A 83 -19.57 19.00 21.64
C ALA A 83 -18.43 19.21 20.64
N PHE A 84 -17.63 20.27 20.82
CA PHE A 84 -16.48 20.55 19.96
C PHE A 84 -15.37 19.50 20.11
N ASN A 85 -15.13 19.02 21.34
CA ASN A 85 -14.18 17.92 21.58
C ASN A 85 -14.67 16.59 20.96
N ARG A 86 -15.96 16.27 21.08
CA ARG A 86 -16.57 15.10 20.38
C ARG A 86 -16.35 15.17 18.87
N PHE A 87 -16.62 16.34 18.28
CA PHE A 87 -16.43 16.59 16.85
C PHE A 87 -14.97 16.36 16.41
N ILE A 88 -13.98 16.83 17.18
CA ILE A 88 -12.56 16.56 16.91
C ILE A 88 -12.21 15.07 16.95
N TYR A 89 -12.82 14.27 17.84
CA TYR A 89 -12.59 12.82 17.84
C TYR A 89 -13.20 12.15 16.61
N VAL A 90 -14.36 12.60 16.12
CA VAL A 90 -14.92 12.11 14.85
C VAL A 90 -14.00 12.49 13.69
N LEU A 91 -13.46 13.71 13.66
CA LEU A 91 -12.43 14.07 12.66
C LEU A 91 -11.18 13.18 12.76
N LYS A 92 -10.69 12.83 13.97
CA LYS A 92 -9.59 11.88 14.13
C LYS A 92 -9.94 10.47 13.64
N GLU A 93 -11.09 9.91 14.01
CA GLU A 93 -11.51 8.58 13.52
C GLU A 93 -11.78 8.57 12.00
N ILE A 94 -12.25 9.70 11.41
CA ILE A 94 -12.36 9.87 9.96
C ILE A 94 -10.97 9.95 9.31
N LYS A 95 -10.01 10.70 9.87
CA LYS A 95 -8.63 10.72 9.35
C LYS A 95 -7.99 9.34 9.38
N GLU A 96 -8.12 8.62 10.49
CA GLU A 96 -7.65 7.24 10.60
C GLU A 96 -8.35 6.33 9.58
N PHE A 97 -9.66 6.48 9.37
CA PHE A 97 -10.40 5.68 8.39
C PHE A 97 -10.06 6.01 6.93
N VAL A 98 -9.92 7.29 6.58
CA VAL A 98 -9.53 7.72 5.24
C VAL A 98 -8.10 7.25 4.96
N SER A 99 -7.19 7.36 5.95
CA SER A 99 -5.83 6.81 5.88
C SER A 99 -5.79 5.28 5.81
N ASP A 100 -6.69 4.57 6.51
CA ASP A 100 -6.89 3.12 6.34
C ASP A 100 -7.25 2.83 4.87
N ILE A 101 -8.35 3.40 4.37
CA ILE A 101 -8.92 2.98 3.07
C ILE A 101 -8.17 3.53 1.85
N SER A 102 -7.42 4.64 1.97
CA SER A 102 -6.54 5.11 0.91
C SER A 102 -5.30 4.24 0.74
N ASN A 103 -4.75 3.71 1.84
CA ASN A 103 -3.55 2.87 1.87
C ASN A 103 -3.82 1.35 1.87
N ILE A 104 -5.06 0.89 1.98
CA ILE A 104 -5.40 -0.55 1.86
C ILE A 104 -5.29 -0.99 0.39
N GLN A 105 -4.06 -1.34 0.01
CA GLN A 105 -3.70 -1.93 -1.27
C GLN A 105 -4.12 -3.41 -1.38
N GLY A 106 -4.40 -3.84 -2.61
CA GLY A 106 -4.61 -5.25 -2.96
C GLY A 106 -5.74 -5.97 -2.20
N ILE A 107 -5.59 -7.28 -2.06
CA ILE A 107 -6.61 -8.24 -1.58
C ILE A 107 -7.23 -7.87 -0.21
N LYS A 108 -6.47 -7.18 0.66
CA LYS A 108 -6.91 -6.78 2.00
C LYS A 108 -8.03 -5.72 1.98
N LYS A 109 -8.25 -5.03 0.85
CA LYS A 109 -9.42 -4.17 0.57
C LYS A 109 -10.72 -4.96 0.57
N TYR A 110 -10.70 -6.12 -0.09
CA TYR A 110 -11.87 -6.87 -0.50
C TYR A 110 -12.40 -7.77 0.62
N ALA A 111 -11.51 -8.46 1.34
CA ALA A 111 -11.86 -9.27 2.51
C ALA A 111 -12.43 -8.44 3.69
N LYS A 112 -12.30 -7.10 3.65
CA LYS A 112 -12.84 -6.16 4.65
C LYS A 112 -14.09 -5.42 4.20
N ALA A 113 -14.63 -5.67 3.00
CA ALA A 113 -15.79 -4.96 2.41
C ALA A 113 -16.93 -4.63 3.40
N TYR A 114 -17.47 -5.64 4.10
CA TYR A 114 -18.54 -5.47 5.09
C TYR A 114 -18.13 -4.61 6.31
N LYS A 115 -16.85 -4.64 6.69
CA LYS A 115 -16.30 -3.83 7.79
C LYS A 115 -16.04 -2.38 7.36
N ILE A 116 -15.66 -2.17 6.11
CA ILE A 116 -15.53 -0.83 5.51
C ILE A 116 -16.91 -0.16 5.50
N LYS A 117 -17.97 -0.86 5.03
CA LYS A 117 -19.36 -0.37 5.15
C LYS A 117 -19.72 -0.04 6.60
N ASN A 118 -19.61 -0.99 7.53
CA ASN A 118 -20.03 -0.74 8.91
C ASN A 118 -19.24 0.40 9.60
N LYS A 119 -17.95 0.60 9.29
CA LYS A 119 -17.13 1.71 9.82
C LYS A 119 -17.53 3.05 9.16
N PHE A 120 -17.82 3.07 7.86
CA PHE A 120 -18.35 4.24 7.15
C PHE A 120 -19.75 4.66 7.64
N ASP A 121 -20.68 3.70 7.75
CA ASP A 121 -22.05 3.92 8.25
C ASP A 121 -22.03 4.46 9.70
N LYS A 122 -21.11 3.99 10.55
CA LYS A 122 -20.85 4.56 11.89
C LYS A 122 -20.36 6.00 11.81
N LEU A 123 -19.26 6.24 11.08
CA LEU A 123 -18.56 7.53 11.07
C LEU A 123 -19.40 8.65 10.45
N THR A 124 -20.17 8.37 9.40
CA THR A 124 -21.10 9.34 8.80
C THR A 124 -22.21 9.74 9.79
N ASN A 125 -22.81 8.78 10.49
CA ASN A 125 -23.78 9.06 11.55
C ASN A 125 -23.16 9.83 12.73
N ASP A 126 -21.97 9.45 13.20
CA ASP A 126 -21.32 10.14 14.32
C ASP A 126 -20.91 11.58 13.94
N TYR A 127 -20.50 11.81 12.69
CA TYR A 127 -20.26 13.14 12.12
C TYR A 127 -21.55 13.98 12.08
N ASP A 128 -22.65 13.46 11.54
CA ASP A 128 -23.92 14.19 11.45
C ASP A 128 -24.45 14.57 12.85
N ASN A 129 -24.30 13.68 13.84
CA ASN A 129 -24.64 13.98 15.23
C ASN A 129 -23.73 15.04 15.85
N ALA A 130 -22.42 15.02 15.58
CA ALA A 130 -21.49 16.05 16.07
C ALA A 130 -21.75 17.44 15.45
N MET A 131 -22.04 17.49 14.15
CA MET A 131 -22.45 18.72 13.43
C MET A 131 -23.76 19.30 13.97
N LYS A 132 -24.70 18.43 14.36
CA LYS A 132 -25.97 18.79 14.99
C LYS A 132 -25.77 19.35 16.40
N ASP A 133 -24.98 18.68 17.25
CA ASP A 133 -24.61 19.17 18.60
C ASP A 133 -23.99 20.58 18.53
N LEU A 134 -23.09 20.81 17.56
CA LEU A 134 -22.44 22.11 17.34
C LEU A 134 -23.36 23.18 16.72
N ASN A 135 -24.59 22.84 16.35
CA ASN A 135 -25.54 23.74 15.71
C ASN A 135 -24.91 24.44 14.47
N PHE A 136 -24.22 23.64 13.64
CA PHE A 136 -23.53 24.03 12.40
C PHE A 136 -24.46 23.89 11.17
N THR A 137 -25.71 24.35 11.30
CA THR A 137 -26.87 23.83 10.55
C THR A 137 -26.79 23.91 9.02
N MET A 138 -26.33 22.82 8.41
CA MET A 138 -26.79 22.33 7.09
C MET A 138 -27.32 20.88 7.19
N ALA A 139 -27.46 20.35 8.41
CA ALA A 139 -27.81 18.95 8.67
C ALA A 139 -29.30 18.63 8.40
N VAL A 140 -29.61 18.38 7.13
CA VAL A 140 -30.63 17.40 6.75
C VAL A 140 -29.94 16.40 5.84
N ALA A 141 -29.70 15.19 6.34
CA ALA A 141 -29.36 14.04 5.51
C ALA A 141 -30.58 13.70 4.66
N SER A 142 -30.73 14.39 3.52
CA SER A 142 -31.81 14.17 2.58
C SER A 142 -31.80 12.70 2.15
N GLU A 143 -32.98 12.18 1.79
CA GLU A 143 -33.05 10.82 1.26
C GLU A 143 -32.15 10.67 0.02
N GLU A 144 -31.99 11.75 -0.74
CA GLU A 144 -31.10 11.82 -1.89
C GLU A 144 -29.61 11.80 -1.52
N GLN A 145 -29.16 12.52 -0.49
CA GLN A 145 -27.76 12.44 -0.05
C GLN A 145 -27.44 11.02 0.45
N ARG A 146 -28.30 10.43 1.30
CA ARG A 146 -28.09 9.05 1.75
C ARG A 146 -28.15 8.05 0.59
N ARG A 147 -28.96 8.31 -0.45
CA ARG A 147 -29.00 7.52 -1.69
C ARG A 147 -27.76 7.70 -2.57
N ILE A 148 -27.11 8.88 -2.55
CA ILE A 148 -25.80 9.12 -3.16
C ILE A 148 -24.70 8.40 -2.36
N ASP A 149 -24.71 8.52 -1.03
CA ASP A 149 -23.76 7.86 -0.13
C ASP A 149 -23.83 6.32 -0.30
N ASP A 150 -25.04 5.72 -0.23
CA ASP A 150 -25.25 4.28 -0.45
C ASP A 150 -24.95 3.87 -1.90
N ALA A 151 -25.17 4.73 -2.91
CA ALA A 151 -24.82 4.42 -4.30
C ALA A 151 -23.31 4.42 -4.51
N ALA A 152 -22.59 5.43 -4.03
CA ALA A 152 -21.13 5.53 -4.08
C ALA A 152 -20.47 4.35 -3.35
N LEU A 153 -20.93 4.06 -2.13
CA LEU A 153 -20.49 2.93 -1.33
C LEU A 153 -20.81 1.60 -2.02
N LYS A 154 -22.03 1.42 -2.55
CA LYS A 154 -22.39 0.20 -3.27
C LYS A 154 -21.59 0.03 -4.55
N GLU A 155 -21.33 1.08 -5.31
CA GLU A 155 -20.60 0.98 -6.57
C GLU A 155 -19.12 0.63 -6.33
N ASP A 156 -18.46 1.25 -5.35
CA ASP A 156 -17.10 0.86 -4.93
C ASP A 156 -17.08 -0.60 -4.40
N LEU A 157 -18.13 -1.06 -3.69
CA LEU A 157 -18.24 -2.44 -3.17
C LEU A 157 -18.60 -3.47 -4.25
N ASP A 158 -19.43 -3.13 -5.22
CA ASP A 158 -19.79 -3.99 -6.36
C ASP A 158 -18.60 -4.09 -7.33
N GLU A 159 -17.90 -2.98 -7.62
CA GLU A 159 -16.60 -2.94 -8.30
C GLU A 159 -15.59 -3.85 -7.56
N MET A 160 -15.50 -3.74 -6.23
CA MET A 160 -14.68 -4.66 -5.43
C MET A 160 -15.08 -6.14 -5.60
N SER A 161 -16.36 -6.48 -5.40
CA SER A 161 -16.80 -7.89 -5.41
C SER A 161 -16.63 -8.55 -6.79
N LYS A 162 -16.87 -7.80 -7.87
CA LYS A 162 -16.65 -8.22 -9.26
C LYS A 162 -15.18 -8.52 -9.55
N TYR A 163 -14.26 -7.67 -9.06
CA TYR A 163 -12.82 -7.91 -9.22
C TYR A 163 -12.31 -9.09 -8.38
N MET A 164 -12.92 -9.38 -7.22
CA MET A 164 -12.63 -10.64 -6.53
C MET A 164 -13.03 -11.84 -7.39
N SER A 165 -14.30 -11.95 -7.80
CA SER A 165 -14.78 -13.17 -8.47
C SER A 165 -14.17 -13.38 -9.86
N LYS A 166 -13.92 -12.32 -10.65
CA LYS A 166 -13.32 -12.45 -12.00
C LYS A 166 -11.90 -13.01 -11.99
N TYR A 167 -11.10 -12.73 -10.95
CA TYR A 167 -9.65 -13.02 -10.97
C TYR A 167 -9.16 -13.99 -9.89
N PHE A 168 -9.91 -14.25 -8.81
CA PHE A 168 -9.48 -15.25 -7.80
C PHE A 168 -9.57 -16.71 -8.27
N GLU A 169 -10.36 -17.03 -9.30
CA GLU A 169 -10.40 -18.41 -9.82
C GLU A 169 -9.09 -18.84 -10.50
N GLU A 170 -8.22 -17.88 -10.88
CA GLU A 170 -6.84 -18.16 -11.36
C GLU A 170 -5.75 -17.95 -10.27
N ILE A 171 -6.03 -17.16 -9.23
CA ILE A 171 -5.03 -16.76 -8.21
C ILE A 171 -5.02 -17.75 -7.05
N ASP A 172 -4.10 -18.72 -7.14
CA ASP A 172 -3.90 -19.79 -6.15
C ASP A 172 -3.66 -19.27 -4.73
N SER A 173 -4.33 -19.91 -3.77
CA SER A 173 -4.18 -19.81 -2.30
C SER A 173 -2.75 -19.65 -1.74
N LYS A 174 -1.72 -20.00 -2.52
CA LYS A 174 -0.30 -19.81 -2.17
C LYS A 174 0.15 -18.35 -2.21
N LEU A 175 -0.55 -17.44 -2.92
CA LEU A 175 -0.09 -16.05 -3.04
C LEU A 175 -0.15 -15.28 -1.72
N ASP A 176 -1.16 -15.48 -0.87
CA ASP A 176 -1.20 -14.85 0.47
C ASP A 176 0.02 -15.28 1.32
N THR A 177 0.43 -16.55 1.21
CA THR A 177 1.66 -17.06 1.86
C THR A 177 2.90 -16.40 1.29
N ILE A 178 3.04 -16.31 -0.04
CA ILE A 178 4.17 -15.65 -0.71
C ILE A 178 4.22 -14.16 -0.35
N TYR A 179 3.08 -13.49 -0.20
CA TYR A 179 2.99 -12.11 0.28
C TYR A 179 3.54 -11.96 1.69
N ASP A 180 3.03 -12.72 2.66
CA ASP A 180 3.45 -12.61 4.07
C ASP A 180 4.94 -13.03 4.23
N GLU A 181 5.43 -14.02 3.46
CA GLU A 181 6.86 -14.37 3.35
C GLU A 181 7.72 -13.20 2.83
N ILE A 182 7.34 -12.59 1.70
CA ILE A 182 8.09 -11.47 1.10
C ILE A 182 8.08 -10.26 2.02
N LYS A 183 6.96 -9.97 2.69
CA LYS A 183 6.87 -8.88 3.66
C LYS A 183 7.78 -9.10 4.87
N HIS A 184 7.86 -10.33 5.37
CA HIS A 184 8.78 -10.69 6.46
C HIS A 184 10.26 -10.58 6.07
N MET A 185 10.63 -11.06 4.87
CA MET A 185 12.00 -10.92 4.36
C MET A 185 12.40 -9.45 4.21
N LYS A 186 11.47 -8.58 3.80
CA LYS A 186 11.70 -7.13 3.63
C LYS A 186 12.02 -6.40 4.93
N SER A 187 11.26 -6.60 6.00
CA SER A 187 11.58 -5.96 7.30
C SER A 187 12.94 -6.40 7.83
N HIS A 188 13.35 -7.62 7.48
CA HIS A 188 14.66 -8.22 7.78
C HIS A 188 15.88 -7.51 7.14
N ILE A 189 15.74 -6.85 5.97
CA ILE A 189 16.88 -6.67 5.04
C ILE A 189 18.11 -5.98 5.64
N ASP A 190 17.92 -4.87 6.36
CA ASP A 190 19.03 -4.03 6.87
C ASP A 190 19.50 -4.37 8.31
N ASP A 191 18.93 -5.38 8.98
CA ASP A 191 19.42 -5.80 10.30
C ASP A 191 20.57 -6.81 10.17
N GLU A 192 21.79 -6.30 10.29
CA GLU A 192 23.05 -7.06 10.28
C GLU A 192 23.36 -7.77 11.61
N ASN A 193 22.63 -7.48 12.69
CA ASN A 193 22.95 -7.98 14.03
C ASN A 193 22.14 -9.21 14.45
N ASP A 194 21.07 -9.58 13.73
CA ASP A 194 20.23 -10.70 14.17
C ASP A 194 20.91 -12.07 13.97
N LYS A 195 21.30 -12.66 15.11
CA LYS A 195 21.88 -14.01 15.21
C LYS A 195 20.83 -15.12 15.31
N THR A 196 19.55 -14.79 15.13
CA THR A 196 18.42 -15.73 15.18
C THR A 196 18.18 -16.43 13.83
N ASP A 197 18.57 -15.79 12.72
CA ASP A 197 18.46 -16.35 11.36
C ASP A 197 19.39 -17.55 11.15
N LYS A 198 18.86 -18.75 11.38
CA LYS A 198 19.48 -20.02 10.96
C LYS A 198 18.52 -21.05 10.34
N ILE A 199 17.27 -20.65 10.11
CA ILE A 199 16.26 -21.43 9.37
C ILE A 199 15.49 -20.46 8.45
N LEU A 200 16.21 -19.91 7.48
CA LEU A 200 15.67 -19.51 6.18
C LEU A 200 16.29 -20.46 5.14
N GLN A 201 15.53 -20.88 4.13
CA GLN A 201 16.08 -21.72 3.06
C GLN A 201 16.94 -20.86 2.12
N GLY A 202 18.24 -20.81 2.43
CA GLY A 202 19.22 -20.05 1.67
C GLY A 202 19.19 -20.33 0.17
N VAL A 203 19.42 -19.29 -0.64
CA VAL A 203 19.44 -19.34 -2.12
C VAL A 203 19.99 -20.66 -2.66
N SER A 204 19.20 -21.34 -3.49
CA SER A 204 19.53 -22.65 -4.08
C SER A 204 20.93 -22.67 -4.70
N LYS A 205 21.89 -23.34 -4.04
CA LYS A 205 23.29 -23.45 -4.47
C LYS A 205 23.48 -24.73 -5.29
N ILE A 206 23.51 -24.56 -6.61
CA ILE A 206 23.54 -25.65 -7.59
C ILE A 206 25.00 -26.14 -7.79
N ASP A 207 25.26 -27.45 -7.77
CA ASP A 207 26.58 -28.00 -8.11
C ASP A 207 26.86 -27.73 -9.60
N SER A 208 28.02 -27.16 -9.92
CA SER A 208 28.43 -26.84 -11.28
C SER A 208 28.48 -28.07 -12.21
N LYS A 209 28.59 -29.28 -11.65
CA LYS A 209 28.46 -30.56 -12.38
C LYS A 209 27.05 -30.84 -12.89
N GLN A 210 26.01 -30.26 -12.28
CA GLN A 210 24.62 -30.36 -12.74
C GLN A 210 24.33 -29.43 -13.92
N LEU A 211 25.25 -28.51 -14.24
CA LEU A 211 25.16 -27.54 -15.33
C LEU A 211 25.89 -28.07 -16.56
N LEU A 212 25.22 -28.94 -17.31
CA LEU A 212 25.74 -29.61 -18.50
C LEU A 212 25.85 -28.64 -19.69
N GLN A 213 26.73 -28.95 -20.64
CA GLN A 213 26.80 -28.20 -21.90
C GLN A 213 25.67 -28.63 -22.86
N PRO A 214 25.19 -27.75 -23.76
CA PRO A 214 24.27 -28.13 -24.83
C PRO A 214 24.85 -29.25 -25.72
N ILE A 215 24.01 -30.22 -26.10
CA ILE A 215 24.42 -31.41 -26.90
C ILE A 215 24.96 -31.01 -28.29
N ARG A 216 24.54 -29.86 -28.82
CA ARG A 216 25.07 -29.22 -30.02
C ARG A 216 25.20 -27.72 -29.73
N GLY A 217 26.43 -27.25 -29.55
CA GLY A 217 26.70 -25.82 -29.36
C GLY A 217 26.36 -25.00 -30.61
N LYS A 218 25.67 -23.89 -30.42
CA LYS A 218 25.37 -22.84 -31.42
C LYS A 218 26.18 -21.57 -31.10
N PRO A 219 26.40 -20.67 -32.07
CA PRO A 219 26.96 -19.35 -31.78
C PRO A 219 26.16 -18.57 -30.73
N ASP A 220 24.82 -18.64 -30.83
CA ASP A 220 23.87 -17.89 -29.98
C ASP A 220 23.78 -18.40 -28.52
N ASP A 221 24.48 -19.50 -28.20
CA ASP A 221 24.60 -20.06 -26.85
C ASP A 221 25.53 -19.22 -25.95
N LYS A 222 26.27 -18.25 -26.50
CA LYS A 222 26.93 -17.19 -25.73
C LYS A 222 26.41 -15.82 -26.18
N ARG A 223 25.96 -14.99 -25.23
CA ARG A 223 25.37 -13.66 -25.47
C ARG A 223 26.04 -12.59 -24.62
N GLY A 224 25.92 -11.33 -25.05
CA GLY A 224 26.57 -10.19 -24.40
C GLY A 224 28.08 -10.12 -24.65
N LYS A 225 28.74 -9.16 -24.00
CA LYS A 225 30.19 -8.88 -24.12
C LYS A 225 30.90 -9.15 -22.78
N GLU A 226 32.20 -9.41 -22.83
CA GLU A 226 33.05 -9.48 -21.64
C GLU A 226 32.97 -8.15 -20.84
N PRO A 227 32.90 -8.16 -19.49
CA PRO A 227 32.86 -9.34 -18.62
C PRO A 227 31.44 -9.91 -18.39
N LYS A 228 30.38 -9.13 -18.65
CA LYS A 228 28.97 -9.46 -18.31
C LYS A 228 28.27 -10.34 -19.36
N TYR A 229 28.95 -11.36 -19.87
CA TYR A 229 28.36 -12.28 -20.84
C TYR A 229 27.48 -13.34 -20.16
N ILE A 230 26.61 -13.97 -20.95
CA ILE A 230 25.70 -15.04 -20.54
C ILE A 230 26.04 -16.29 -21.37
N ILE A 231 26.01 -17.47 -20.75
CA ILE A 231 26.15 -18.76 -21.45
C ILE A 231 24.91 -19.64 -21.27
N LYS A 232 24.53 -20.36 -22.33
CA LYS A 232 23.50 -21.38 -22.32
C LYS A 232 24.04 -22.69 -21.77
N LYS A 233 23.28 -23.33 -20.88
CA LYS A 233 23.56 -24.65 -20.30
C LYS A 233 22.28 -25.45 -20.12
N ILE A 234 22.41 -26.74 -19.80
CA ILE A 234 21.28 -27.61 -19.46
C ILE A 234 21.32 -27.91 -17.96
N TYR A 235 20.19 -27.67 -17.27
CA TYR A 235 19.97 -28.01 -15.85
C TYR A 235 18.63 -28.74 -15.70
N GLN A 236 18.63 -29.91 -15.04
CA GLN A 236 17.43 -30.77 -14.88
C GLN A 236 16.69 -31.09 -16.21
N GLY A 237 17.40 -31.08 -17.35
CA GLY A 237 16.82 -31.28 -18.68
C GLY A 237 16.16 -30.05 -19.30
N GLN A 238 16.25 -28.89 -18.65
CA GLN A 238 15.80 -27.59 -19.15
C GLN A 238 16.98 -26.73 -19.59
N ASP A 239 16.77 -25.88 -20.59
CA ASP A 239 17.74 -24.87 -21.02
C ASP A 239 17.77 -23.69 -20.03
N VAL A 240 18.97 -23.34 -19.56
CA VAL A 240 19.20 -22.28 -18.56
C VAL A 240 20.28 -21.29 -19.01
N ALA A 241 20.11 -20.04 -18.58
CA ALA A 241 21.08 -18.96 -18.74
C ALA A 241 21.95 -18.85 -17.48
N CYS A 242 23.28 -18.96 -17.63
CA CYS A 242 24.23 -18.61 -16.58
C CYS A 242 24.78 -17.19 -16.83
N LYS A 243 24.34 -16.21 -16.04
CA LYS A 243 24.85 -14.83 -16.03
C LYS A 243 26.01 -14.73 -15.03
N PHE A 244 27.19 -14.27 -15.47
CA PHE A 244 28.33 -14.03 -14.58
C PHE A 244 28.14 -12.73 -13.77
N THR A 245 28.55 -12.74 -12.51
CA THR A 245 28.59 -11.55 -11.62
C THR A 245 30.02 -11.05 -11.47
N GLU A 246 30.19 -9.76 -11.15
CA GLU A 246 31.52 -9.14 -11.02
C GLU A 246 32.21 -9.46 -9.69
N ASP A 247 31.46 -9.82 -8.65
CA ASP A 247 32.01 -10.13 -7.32
C ASP A 247 32.61 -11.53 -7.23
N GLU A 248 33.90 -11.61 -6.87
CA GLU A 248 34.56 -12.82 -6.35
C GLU A 248 34.18 -13.13 -4.89
N ILE A 249 33.48 -12.20 -4.22
CA ILE A 249 33.17 -12.24 -2.78
C ILE A 249 31.91 -13.08 -2.54
N GLU A 250 31.81 -13.75 -1.38
CA GLU A 250 30.53 -14.37 -0.97
C GLU A 250 29.45 -13.28 -0.80
N PRO A 251 28.21 -13.51 -1.27
CA PRO A 251 27.17 -12.50 -1.24
C PRO A 251 26.87 -12.06 0.20
N SER A 252 26.74 -10.75 0.41
CA SER A 252 26.33 -10.19 1.70
C SER A 252 24.96 -10.74 2.11
N GLN A 253 24.63 -10.73 3.41
CA GLN A 253 23.30 -11.17 3.89
C GLN A 253 22.16 -10.44 3.18
N LYS A 254 22.35 -9.14 2.90
CA LYS A 254 21.46 -8.29 2.12
C LYS A 254 21.32 -8.76 0.67
N THR A 255 22.43 -9.07 0.00
CA THR A 255 22.44 -9.68 -1.34
C THR A 255 21.72 -11.03 -1.34
N GLN A 256 21.94 -11.86 -0.31
CA GLN A 256 21.28 -13.17 -0.18
C GLN A 256 19.77 -13.04 -0.01
N ARG A 257 19.30 -12.15 0.88
CA ARG A 257 17.86 -11.85 1.09
C ARG A 257 17.18 -11.34 -0.21
N LEU A 258 17.86 -10.52 -1.01
CA LEU A 258 17.36 -10.06 -2.33
C LEU A 258 17.24 -11.22 -3.34
N LEU A 259 18.19 -12.16 -3.35
CA LEU A 259 18.15 -13.35 -4.19
C LEU A 259 17.05 -14.34 -3.77
N GLU A 260 16.74 -14.43 -2.47
CA GLU A 260 15.63 -15.24 -1.94
C GLU A 260 14.26 -14.64 -2.34
N ILE A 261 14.11 -13.32 -2.25
CA ILE A 261 12.93 -12.60 -2.77
C ILE A 261 12.79 -12.87 -4.28
N LEU A 262 13.85 -12.71 -5.08
CA LEU A 262 13.83 -12.99 -6.52
C LEU A 262 13.40 -14.43 -6.83
N MET A 263 13.89 -15.41 -6.06
CA MET A 263 13.50 -16.81 -6.20
C MET A 263 11.99 -16.99 -5.96
N LYS A 264 11.45 -16.45 -4.86
CA LYS A 264 10.02 -16.51 -4.51
C LYS A 264 9.13 -15.82 -5.56
N LEU A 265 9.51 -14.62 -6.03
CA LEU A 265 8.81 -13.90 -7.10
C LEU A 265 8.67 -14.74 -8.37
N SER A 266 9.78 -15.35 -8.79
CA SER A 266 9.87 -16.13 -10.02
C SER A 266 9.16 -17.50 -9.96
N VAL A 267 8.81 -17.96 -8.75
CA VAL A 267 7.92 -19.10 -8.52
C VAL A 267 6.46 -18.66 -8.46
N GLY A 268 6.18 -17.47 -7.91
CA GLY A 268 4.82 -16.93 -7.78
C GLY A 268 4.18 -16.45 -9.09
N CYS A 269 4.96 -15.98 -10.07
CA CYS A 269 4.43 -15.44 -11.32
C CYS A 269 5.15 -15.94 -12.58
N LYS A 270 4.40 -16.55 -13.51
CA LYS A 270 4.88 -17.05 -14.82
C LYS A 270 5.45 -15.98 -15.76
N ARG A 271 5.20 -14.69 -15.48
CA ARG A 271 5.66 -13.53 -16.27
C ARG A 271 6.88 -12.84 -15.67
N ILE A 272 7.44 -13.38 -14.59
CA ILE A 272 8.76 -13.04 -14.06
C ILE A 272 9.75 -14.09 -14.55
N LEU A 273 10.96 -13.68 -14.93
CA LEU A 273 12.00 -14.60 -15.37
C LEU A 273 12.37 -15.58 -14.25
N LYS A 274 12.20 -16.88 -14.51
CA LYS A 274 12.46 -17.94 -13.54
C LYS A 274 13.92 -17.94 -13.07
N PHE A 275 14.13 -17.73 -11.76
CA PHE A 275 15.44 -17.81 -11.12
C PHE A 275 15.60 -19.16 -10.39
N TYR A 276 16.64 -19.90 -10.75
CA TYR A 276 16.93 -21.23 -10.20
C TYR A 276 17.91 -21.20 -9.03
N GLY A 277 18.63 -20.09 -8.84
CA GLY A 277 19.64 -19.93 -7.79
C GLY A 277 21.05 -19.62 -8.33
N ILE A 278 22.07 -19.98 -7.56
CA ILE A 278 23.48 -19.61 -7.80
C ILE A 278 24.39 -20.82 -7.94
N SER A 279 25.50 -20.66 -8.66
CA SER A 279 26.58 -21.64 -8.75
C SER A 279 27.93 -20.95 -9.01
N SER A 280 28.98 -21.73 -9.26
CA SER A 280 30.29 -21.23 -9.66
C SER A 280 30.80 -21.96 -10.89
N ILE A 281 31.22 -21.22 -11.92
CA ILE A 281 31.80 -21.74 -13.15
C ILE A 281 33.19 -21.12 -13.30
N GLU A 282 34.22 -21.95 -13.46
CA GLU A 282 35.62 -21.50 -13.61
C GLU A 282 36.10 -20.63 -12.43
N LYS A 283 35.58 -20.90 -11.21
CA LYS A 283 35.73 -20.11 -9.97
C LYS A 283 35.00 -18.76 -9.94
N ARG A 284 34.41 -18.29 -11.05
CA ARG A 284 33.55 -17.10 -11.06
C ARG A 284 32.14 -17.43 -10.60
N ASN A 285 31.50 -16.52 -9.88
CA ASN A 285 30.12 -16.68 -9.44
C ASN A 285 29.16 -16.51 -10.64
N VAL A 286 28.10 -17.34 -10.68
CA VAL A 286 27.05 -17.27 -11.71
C VAL A 286 25.65 -17.37 -11.11
N MET A 287 24.74 -16.56 -11.65
CA MET A 287 23.30 -16.64 -11.43
C MET A 287 22.66 -17.49 -12.52
N ILE A 288 21.71 -18.36 -12.15
CA ILE A 288 21.08 -19.31 -13.07
C ILE A 288 19.61 -18.94 -13.25
N PHE A 289 19.22 -18.65 -14.49
CA PHE A 289 17.86 -18.31 -14.89
C PHE A 289 17.34 -19.28 -15.96
N GLU A 290 16.04 -19.27 -16.26
CA GLU A 290 15.55 -19.88 -17.50
C GLU A 290 16.18 -19.21 -18.73
N TRP A 291 16.36 -19.98 -19.79
CA TRP A 291 16.84 -19.44 -21.06
C TRP A 291 15.69 -18.82 -21.87
N ALA A 292 15.88 -17.57 -22.33
CA ALA A 292 14.92 -16.86 -23.18
C ALA A 292 15.44 -16.78 -24.62
N ASP A 293 14.95 -17.66 -25.50
CA ASP A 293 15.55 -17.86 -26.83
C ASP A 293 15.57 -16.63 -27.74
N ARG A 294 14.67 -15.65 -27.56
CA ARG A 294 14.60 -14.46 -28.41
C ARG A 294 15.37 -13.25 -27.90
N GLY A 295 16.07 -13.37 -26.76
CA GLY A 295 16.79 -12.26 -26.13
C GLY A 295 15.83 -11.29 -25.45
N THR A 296 16.26 -10.05 -25.28
CA THR A 296 15.39 -8.96 -24.78
C THR A 296 14.37 -8.55 -25.84
N LEU A 297 13.27 -7.94 -25.41
CA LEU A 297 12.24 -7.42 -26.30
C LEU A 297 12.79 -6.28 -27.19
N LYS A 298 13.79 -5.56 -26.69
CA LYS A 298 14.61 -4.60 -27.45
C LYS A 298 15.45 -5.27 -28.54
N GLU A 299 16.31 -6.23 -28.19
CA GLU A 299 17.09 -7.00 -29.17
C GLU A 299 16.20 -7.71 -30.22
N LEU A 300 14.98 -8.09 -29.82
CA LEU A 300 13.99 -8.67 -30.74
C LEU A 300 13.46 -7.63 -31.74
N TYR A 301 13.02 -6.45 -31.30
CA TYR A 301 12.47 -5.43 -32.20
C TYR A 301 13.54 -4.77 -33.08
N GLU A 302 14.79 -4.66 -32.60
CA GLU A 302 15.93 -4.17 -33.39
C GLU A 302 16.26 -5.09 -34.60
N VAL A 303 15.79 -6.34 -34.59
CA VAL A 303 16.08 -7.36 -35.60
C VAL A 303 14.84 -7.83 -36.38
N LYS A 304 13.61 -7.68 -35.85
CA LYS A 304 12.37 -8.16 -36.47
C LYS A 304 11.13 -7.33 -36.07
N ASP A 305 10.34 -6.95 -37.07
CA ASP A 305 9.03 -6.31 -36.87
C ASP A 305 8.06 -7.27 -36.15
N ILE A 306 7.52 -6.85 -35.00
CA ILE A 306 6.54 -7.62 -34.21
C ILE A 306 5.11 -7.28 -34.68
N LYS A 307 4.32 -8.29 -35.08
CA LYS A 307 2.93 -8.08 -35.49
C LYS A 307 2.08 -7.43 -34.38
N TRP A 308 1.19 -6.50 -34.76
CA TRP A 308 0.38 -5.68 -33.83
C TRP A 308 -0.30 -6.47 -32.70
N HIS A 309 -1.00 -7.56 -33.02
CA HIS A 309 -1.68 -8.38 -32.03
C HIS A 309 -0.71 -9.05 -31.04
N TYR A 310 0.52 -9.39 -31.45
CA TYR A 310 1.56 -9.84 -30.52
C TYR A 310 2.07 -8.70 -29.62
N LYS A 311 2.19 -7.46 -30.12
CA LYS A 311 2.51 -6.28 -29.28
C LYS A 311 1.47 -6.09 -28.17
N VAL A 312 0.17 -6.14 -28.51
CA VAL A 312 -0.93 -6.08 -27.52
C VAL A 312 -0.87 -7.24 -26.53
N ARG A 313 -0.63 -8.48 -26.99
CA ARG A 313 -0.49 -9.65 -26.10
C ARG A 313 0.69 -9.50 -25.14
N ILE A 314 1.82 -8.98 -25.62
CA ILE A 314 3.02 -8.72 -24.82
C ILE A 314 2.72 -7.65 -23.76
N ALA A 315 2.06 -6.55 -24.14
CA ALA A 315 1.61 -5.51 -23.21
C ALA A 315 0.69 -6.06 -22.11
N LEU A 316 -0.33 -6.84 -22.47
CA LEU A 316 -1.25 -7.50 -21.54
C LEU A 316 -0.51 -8.41 -20.53
N GLU A 317 0.39 -9.26 -21.02
CA GLU A 317 1.12 -10.21 -20.17
C GLU A 317 2.15 -9.51 -19.26
N ILE A 318 2.78 -8.41 -19.71
CA ILE A 318 3.61 -7.56 -18.85
C ILE A 318 2.74 -6.88 -17.77
N CYS A 319 1.59 -6.31 -18.13
CA CYS A 319 0.68 -5.67 -17.18
C CYS A 319 0.24 -6.64 -16.06
N ARG A 320 -0.06 -7.90 -16.42
CA ARG A 320 -0.35 -8.99 -15.46
C ARG A 320 0.85 -9.32 -14.56
N GLY A 321 2.08 -9.23 -15.07
CA GLY A 321 3.31 -9.36 -14.28
C GLY A 321 3.53 -8.20 -13.30
N LEU A 322 3.25 -6.96 -13.72
CA LEU A 322 3.35 -5.76 -12.87
C LEU A 322 2.31 -5.75 -11.74
N ILE A 323 1.06 -6.16 -12.02
CA ILE A 323 0.01 -6.30 -10.99
C ILE A 323 0.41 -7.31 -9.90
N PHE A 324 1.11 -8.40 -10.27
CA PHE A 324 1.66 -9.33 -9.29
C PHE A 324 2.77 -8.68 -8.43
N LEU A 325 3.68 -7.90 -9.04
CA LEU A 325 4.74 -7.19 -8.31
C LEU A 325 4.17 -6.15 -7.33
N GLN A 326 3.20 -5.36 -7.80
CA GLN A 326 2.44 -4.41 -6.98
C GLN A 326 1.75 -5.13 -5.81
N HIS A 327 1.13 -6.29 -6.05
CA HIS A 327 0.47 -7.06 -5.00
C HIS A 327 1.43 -7.50 -3.88
N VAL A 328 2.69 -7.83 -4.19
CA VAL A 328 3.72 -8.21 -3.20
C VAL A 328 4.56 -7.04 -2.69
N ASP A 329 4.03 -5.81 -2.81
CA ASP A 329 4.62 -4.54 -2.40
C ASP A 329 6.01 -4.23 -3.03
N ILE A 330 6.30 -4.69 -4.26
CA ILE A 330 7.60 -4.49 -4.94
C ILE A 330 7.45 -3.63 -6.19
N LEU A 331 8.31 -2.62 -6.32
CA LEU A 331 8.47 -1.81 -7.54
C LEU A 331 9.77 -2.23 -8.25
N HIS A 332 9.73 -2.30 -9.58
CA HIS A 332 10.84 -2.69 -10.45
C HIS A 332 11.88 -1.57 -10.65
N HIS A 333 11.43 -0.32 -10.56
CA HIS A 333 12.19 0.93 -10.80
C HIS A 333 12.80 1.15 -12.20
N ASP A 334 13.01 0.11 -13.01
CA ASP A 334 13.56 0.20 -14.37
C ASP A 334 12.71 -0.61 -15.37
N LEU A 335 11.61 -0.03 -15.84
CA LEU A 335 10.67 -0.65 -16.80
C LEU A 335 10.90 -0.11 -18.21
N ARG A 336 11.45 -0.96 -19.08
CA ARG A 336 11.87 -0.73 -20.47
C ARG A 336 11.90 -2.06 -21.23
N CYS A 337 11.78 -2.08 -22.56
CA CYS A 337 11.81 -3.34 -23.32
C CYS A 337 13.16 -4.09 -23.21
N GLU A 338 14.24 -3.39 -22.83
CA GLU A 338 15.53 -4.01 -22.52
C GLU A 338 15.49 -4.89 -21.25
N ASN A 339 14.56 -4.66 -20.33
CA ASN A 339 14.35 -5.45 -19.11
C ASN A 339 13.18 -6.47 -19.23
N ILE A 340 12.72 -6.72 -20.45
CA ILE A 340 11.77 -7.79 -20.77
C ILE A 340 12.49 -8.82 -21.64
N LEU A 341 12.60 -10.07 -21.19
CA LEU A 341 13.10 -11.18 -22.00
C LEU A 341 11.96 -11.90 -22.72
N MET A 342 12.25 -12.47 -23.90
CA MET A 342 11.26 -13.08 -24.78
C MET A 342 11.54 -14.57 -25.02
N THR A 343 10.54 -15.41 -24.75
CA THR A 343 10.60 -16.87 -25.02
C THR A 343 10.50 -17.18 -26.51
N GLU A 344 10.77 -18.43 -26.91
CA GLU A 344 10.44 -18.90 -28.27
C GLU A 344 8.96 -18.69 -28.62
N SER A 345 8.03 -18.86 -27.68
CA SER A 345 6.59 -18.64 -27.84
C SER A 345 6.14 -17.16 -27.88
N LEU A 346 7.07 -16.19 -27.87
CA LEU A 346 6.81 -14.75 -27.76
C LEU A 346 6.05 -14.36 -26.47
N GLU A 347 6.32 -15.06 -25.36
CA GLU A 347 5.87 -14.67 -24.03
C GLU A 347 6.92 -13.73 -23.39
N PRO A 348 6.50 -12.63 -22.73
CA PRO A 348 7.40 -11.77 -21.99
C PRO A 348 7.73 -12.33 -20.59
N LYS A 349 8.98 -12.13 -20.18
CA LYS A 349 9.50 -12.38 -18.83
C LYS A 349 10.15 -11.09 -18.29
N ILE A 350 9.56 -10.48 -17.28
CA ILE A 350 10.14 -9.34 -16.56
C ILE A 350 11.43 -9.82 -15.85
N TYR A 351 12.54 -9.12 -16.04
CA TYR A 351 13.82 -9.42 -15.39
C TYR A 351 14.60 -8.14 -15.06
N ASN A 352 15.77 -8.31 -14.45
CA ASN A 352 16.68 -7.23 -14.04
C ASN A 352 16.22 -6.44 -12.80
N PHE A 353 15.77 -7.17 -11.79
CA PHE A 353 15.44 -6.69 -10.45
C PHE A 353 16.63 -6.11 -9.65
N GLU A 354 17.76 -5.77 -10.29
CA GLU A 354 18.96 -5.19 -9.66
C GLU A 354 18.68 -3.79 -9.05
N LEU A 355 17.66 -3.09 -9.57
CA LEU A 355 17.17 -1.82 -9.03
C LEU A 355 15.84 -1.93 -8.25
N ALA A 356 15.22 -3.11 -8.19
CA ALA A 356 13.89 -3.31 -7.60
C ALA A 356 13.90 -3.21 -6.06
N ARG A 357 12.90 -2.54 -5.44
CA ARG A 357 12.84 -2.27 -4.00
C ARG A 357 11.41 -2.30 -3.44
N SER A 358 11.30 -2.29 -2.11
CA SER A 358 10.04 -2.05 -1.40
C SER A 358 9.76 -0.55 -1.29
N PHE A 359 8.49 -0.16 -1.20
CA PHE A 359 8.05 1.24 -1.09
C PHE A 359 8.81 2.08 -0.04
N ASP A 360 9.13 1.50 1.11
CA ASP A 360 9.73 2.20 2.26
C ASP A 360 11.25 2.49 2.11
N TRP A 361 11.87 2.09 0.99
CA TRP A 361 13.32 2.14 0.83
C TRP A 361 13.85 3.57 0.58
N LYS A 362 14.75 4.05 1.45
CA LYS A 362 15.46 5.35 1.27
C LYS A 362 16.29 5.38 -0.02
N THR A 363 15.92 6.25 -0.95
CA THR A 363 16.57 6.41 -2.26
C THR A 363 18.07 6.72 -2.11
N THR A 364 18.91 5.78 -2.54
CA THR A 364 20.36 5.97 -2.65
C THR A 364 20.70 6.82 -3.88
N THR A 365 21.76 7.64 -3.79
CA THR A 365 22.29 8.43 -4.91
C THR A 365 22.67 7.55 -6.11
N MET A 366 22.51 8.09 -7.31
CA MET A 366 22.64 7.35 -8.58
C MET A 366 24.08 7.36 -9.12
N ASP A 367 24.48 6.27 -9.77
CA ASP A 367 25.78 6.10 -10.43
C ASP A 367 25.68 6.31 -11.96
N GLN A 368 26.81 6.52 -12.63
CA GLN A 368 26.89 7.14 -13.96
C GLN A 368 26.29 6.32 -15.10
N THR A 369 26.08 5.02 -14.94
CA THR A 369 25.39 4.16 -15.92
C THR A 369 23.87 4.34 -15.97
N ILE A 370 23.27 5.10 -15.02
CA ILE A 370 21.82 5.27 -14.92
C ILE A 370 21.25 6.30 -15.93
N GLY A 371 22.12 7.07 -16.63
CA GLY A 371 21.73 8.16 -17.53
C GLY A 371 20.65 7.80 -18.56
N ASP A 372 20.73 6.63 -19.21
CA ASP A 372 19.71 6.22 -20.19
C ASP A 372 18.37 5.82 -19.57
N ILE A 373 18.30 5.40 -18.30
CA ILE A 373 17.04 5.02 -17.64
C ILE A 373 16.11 6.24 -17.52
N LEU A 374 16.69 7.45 -17.45
CA LEU A 374 15.95 8.72 -17.35
C LEU A 374 14.98 8.94 -18.53
N ARG A 375 15.20 8.30 -19.68
CA ARG A 375 14.29 8.32 -20.85
C ARG A 375 12.91 7.70 -20.59
N TRP A 376 12.82 6.75 -19.66
CA TRP A 376 11.58 6.08 -19.24
C TRP A 376 11.04 6.62 -17.90
N MET A 377 11.67 7.63 -17.30
CA MET A 377 11.42 8.02 -15.90
C MET A 377 10.38 9.13 -15.76
N ALA A 378 9.51 9.00 -14.76
CA ALA A 378 8.41 9.92 -14.49
C ALA A 378 8.88 11.33 -14.05
N PRO A 379 8.16 12.41 -14.42
CA PRO A 379 8.58 13.80 -14.18
C PRO A 379 8.77 14.13 -12.69
N GLU A 380 7.93 13.57 -11.80
CA GLU A 380 8.09 13.73 -10.36
C GLU A 380 9.39 13.10 -9.84
N LYS A 381 9.82 11.99 -10.45
CA LYS A 381 11.03 11.27 -10.06
C LYS A 381 12.30 11.92 -10.58
N LEU A 382 12.24 12.50 -11.79
CA LEU A 382 13.28 13.38 -12.34
C LEU A 382 13.49 14.61 -11.44
N ASN A 383 12.40 15.15 -10.88
CA ASN A 383 12.41 16.20 -9.85
C ASN A 383 12.76 15.69 -8.43
N ASN A 384 13.49 14.58 -8.31
CA ASN A 384 13.99 13.97 -7.07
C ASN A 384 12.95 13.58 -6.00
N LYS A 385 11.64 13.55 -6.29
CA LYS A 385 10.64 13.03 -5.34
C LYS A 385 10.84 11.51 -5.10
N PRO A 386 10.21 10.91 -4.06
CA PRO A 386 10.17 9.46 -3.90
C PRO A 386 9.62 8.75 -5.15
N TYR A 387 9.98 7.48 -5.34
CA TYR A 387 9.44 6.65 -6.42
C TYR A 387 8.18 5.93 -5.93
N THR A 388 7.10 5.91 -6.73
CA THR A 388 5.79 5.37 -6.33
C THR A 388 5.20 4.45 -7.41
N THR A 389 4.03 3.84 -7.13
CA THR A 389 3.21 3.12 -8.14
C THR A 389 3.03 3.95 -9.41
N GLN A 390 2.74 5.24 -9.27
CA GLN A 390 2.49 6.12 -10.40
C GLN A 390 3.75 6.35 -11.26
N CYS A 391 4.95 6.22 -10.68
CA CYS A 391 6.20 6.20 -11.45
C CYS A 391 6.32 4.93 -12.30
N GLU A 392 5.91 3.75 -11.79
CA GLU A 392 5.87 2.53 -12.60
C GLU A 392 4.86 2.60 -13.73
N ILE A 393 3.66 3.13 -13.47
CA ILE A 393 2.62 3.30 -14.50
C ILE A 393 3.13 4.20 -15.64
N PHE A 394 3.84 5.27 -15.30
CA PHE A 394 4.50 6.12 -16.30
C PHE A 394 5.58 5.37 -17.09
N SER A 395 6.50 4.67 -16.41
CA SER A 395 7.56 3.90 -17.08
C SER A 395 7.01 2.75 -17.93
N PHE A 396 5.90 2.14 -17.51
CA PHE A 396 5.15 1.19 -18.32
C PHE A 396 4.53 1.86 -19.54
N GLY A 397 3.95 3.06 -19.42
CA GLY A 397 3.51 3.86 -20.58
C GLY A 397 4.63 4.13 -21.60
N MET A 398 5.83 4.48 -21.11
CA MET A 398 7.02 4.63 -21.96
C MET A 398 7.46 3.30 -22.61
N LEU A 399 7.34 2.17 -21.91
CA LEU A 399 7.58 0.81 -22.46
C LEU A 399 6.52 0.45 -23.52
N LEU A 400 5.23 0.77 -23.29
CA LEU A 400 4.16 0.55 -24.28
C LEU A 400 4.38 1.38 -25.54
N TRP A 401 4.91 2.60 -25.41
CA TRP A 401 5.35 3.42 -26.55
C TRP A 401 6.55 2.79 -27.28
N GLU A 402 7.61 2.39 -26.54
CA GLU A 402 8.80 1.74 -27.08
C GLU A 402 8.44 0.47 -27.89
N LEU A 403 7.60 -0.39 -27.32
CA LEU A 403 7.08 -1.61 -27.98
C LEU A 403 6.18 -1.28 -29.19
N THR A 404 5.44 -0.18 -29.16
CA THR A 404 4.58 0.23 -30.28
C THR A 404 5.39 0.65 -31.48
N PHE A 405 6.36 1.54 -31.28
CA PHE A 405 7.10 2.20 -32.35
C PHE A 405 8.47 1.58 -32.64
N GLU A 406 8.88 0.59 -31.85
CA GLU A 406 10.11 -0.21 -32.00
C GLU A 406 11.37 0.68 -32.07
N LYS A 407 11.38 1.68 -31.17
CA LYS A 407 12.35 2.78 -31.09
C LYS A 407 12.63 3.14 -29.64
N VAL A 408 13.88 3.49 -29.35
CA VAL A 408 14.29 4.04 -28.04
C VAL A 408 13.67 5.43 -27.84
N PRO A 409 13.03 5.73 -26.68
CA PRO A 409 12.44 7.05 -26.44
C PRO A 409 13.45 8.19 -26.52
N TYR A 410 13.06 9.27 -27.21
CA TYR A 410 13.86 10.48 -27.43
C TYR A 410 15.25 10.20 -28.05
N GLN A 411 15.33 9.22 -28.96
CA GLN A 411 16.59 8.81 -29.60
C GLN A 411 17.32 10.00 -30.23
N GLY A 412 18.61 10.15 -29.95
CA GLY A 412 19.42 11.28 -30.43
C GLY A 412 19.22 12.60 -29.68
N TRP A 413 18.44 12.63 -28.59
CA TRP A 413 18.39 13.77 -27.67
C TRP A 413 19.35 13.55 -26.48
N GLU A 414 19.99 14.65 -26.07
CA GLU A 414 20.77 14.74 -24.82
C GLU A 414 19.88 14.58 -23.59
N ILE A 415 20.42 13.99 -22.53
CA ILE A 415 19.67 13.62 -21.31
C ILE A 415 19.05 14.85 -20.63
N GLU A 416 19.80 15.94 -20.47
CA GLU A 416 19.33 17.17 -19.83
C GLU A 416 18.15 17.79 -20.59
N ARG A 417 18.16 17.70 -21.92
CA ARG A 417 17.05 18.15 -22.78
C ARG A 417 15.81 17.27 -22.62
N ILE A 418 15.98 15.96 -22.43
CA ILE A 418 14.87 15.04 -22.16
C ILE A 418 14.26 15.34 -20.79
N VAL A 419 15.09 15.57 -19.77
CA VAL A 419 14.62 15.93 -18.42
C VAL A 419 13.85 17.26 -18.45
N ASP A 420 14.37 18.30 -19.10
CA ASP A 420 13.69 19.58 -19.25
C ASP A 420 12.36 19.45 -20.03
N HIS A 421 12.33 18.61 -21.07
CA HIS A 421 11.14 18.38 -21.87
C HIS A 421 10.05 17.62 -21.10
N VAL A 422 10.41 16.49 -20.46
CA VAL A 422 9.46 15.62 -19.73
C VAL A 422 8.90 16.31 -18.48
N THR A 423 9.73 17.07 -17.76
CA THR A 423 9.27 17.85 -16.61
C THR A 423 8.31 18.98 -16.99
N LYS A 424 8.47 19.58 -18.18
CA LYS A 424 7.53 20.57 -18.78
C LYS A 424 6.37 19.92 -19.56
N SER A 425 5.85 18.79 -19.08
CA SER A 425 4.72 18.05 -19.68
C SER A 425 4.94 17.52 -21.11
N GLY A 426 6.13 17.66 -21.69
CA GLY A 426 6.48 17.17 -23.01
C GLY A 426 6.54 15.65 -23.07
N ARG A 427 6.08 15.05 -24.16
CA ARG A 427 6.00 13.60 -24.35
C ARG A 427 6.42 13.21 -25.75
N GLU A 428 6.80 11.94 -25.90
CA GLU A 428 7.01 11.32 -27.20
C GLU A 428 5.75 11.35 -28.07
N LYS A 429 5.93 11.31 -29.40
CA LYS A 429 4.83 11.41 -30.35
C LYS A 429 4.15 10.07 -30.58
N ILE A 430 2.80 10.06 -30.55
CA ILE A 430 2.00 8.88 -30.91
C ILE A 430 1.39 9.10 -32.30
N THR A 431 2.07 8.58 -33.32
CA THR A 431 1.66 8.68 -34.74
C THR A 431 1.71 7.30 -35.41
N PHE A 432 0.57 6.62 -35.47
CA PHE A 432 0.42 5.28 -36.04
C PHE A 432 0.41 5.28 -37.58
N GLY A 433 0.73 4.13 -38.16
CA GLY A 433 0.66 3.87 -39.61
C GLY A 433 -0.65 3.23 -40.07
N SER A 434 -0.90 3.28 -41.38
CA SER A 434 -2.07 2.69 -42.04
C SER A 434 -2.17 1.16 -41.98
N SER A 435 -1.19 0.48 -41.38
CA SER A 435 -1.14 -0.97 -41.17
C SER A 435 -2.03 -1.47 -40.02
N ILE A 436 -2.54 -0.57 -39.17
CA ILE A 436 -3.43 -0.88 -38.04
C ILE A 436 -4.77 -0.17 -38.25
N PRO A 437 -5.93 -0.82 -38.06
CA PRO A 437 -7.23 -0.14 -38.09
C PRO A 437 -7.34 1.02 -37.09
N GLU A 438 -7.89 2.14 -37.54
CA GLU A 438 -7.93 3.43 -36.81
C GLU A 438 -8.57 3.35 -35.42
N ASN A 439 -9.57 2.48 -35.23
CA ASN A 439 -10.17 2.24 -33.91
C ASN A 439 -9.14 1.70 -32.90
N TYR A 440 -8.37 0.68 -33.26
CA TYR A 440 -7.34 0.10 -32.40
C TYR A 440 -6.14 1.04 -32.19
N GLN A 441 -5.82 1.89 -33.18
CA GLN A 441 -4.84 2.96 -33.02
C GLN A 441 -5.26 3.94 -31.91
N ASN A 442 -6.51 4.42 -31.96
CA ASN A 442 -7.03 5.39 -30.99
C ASN A 442 -7.19 4.78 -29.59
N GLU A 443 -7.63 3.53 -29.49
CA GLU A 443 -7.72 2.77 -28.25
C GLU A 443 -6.35 2.62 -27.56
N TYR A 444 -5.33 2.20 -28.30
CA TYR A 444 -3.97 2.07 -27.77
C TYR A 444 -3.27 3.43 -27.54
N LYS A 445 -3.61 4.45 -28.34
CA LYS A 445 -3.19 5.84 -28.11
C LYS A 445 -3.70 6.35 -26.76
N ASN A 446 -4.95 6.06 -26.42
CA ASN A 446 -5.53 6.43 -25.13
C ASN A 446 -4.81 5.68 -23.99
N ILE A 447 -4.58 4.37 -24.14
CA ILE A 447 -3.80 3.56 -23.17
C ILE A 447 -2.41 4.17 -22.87
N ILE A 448 -1.63 4.57 -23.88
CA ILE A 448 -0.33 5.23 -23.66
C ILE A 448 -0.53 6.64 -23.06
N SER A 449 -1.50 7.40 -23.57
CA SER A 449 -1.76 8.78 -23.10
C SER A 449 -2.20 8.85 -21.64
N ASP A 450 -3.01 7.89 -21.20
CA ASP A 450 -3.52 7.77 -19.84
C ASP A 450 -2.49 7.19 -18.86
N THR A 451 -1.48 6.46 -19.31
CA THR A 451 -0.41 5.95 -18.43
C THR A 451 0.66 7.00 -18.15
N TRP A 452 1.00 7.87 -19.11
CA TRP A 452 2.12 8.82 -18.98
C TRP A 452 1.74 10.29 -18.66
N LYS A 453 0.52 10.56 -18.17
CA LYS A 453 0.07 11.94 -17.85
C LYS A 453 1.01 12.67 -16.89
N GLN A 454 1.01 14.01 -16.96
CA GLN A 454 1.88 14.84 -16.14
C GLN A 454 1.59 14.66 -14.65
N ASN A 455 0.37 14.93 -14.22
CA ASN A 455 -0.05 14.73 -12.85
C ASN A 455 -0.13 13.21 -12.54
N PRO A 456 0.58 12.70 -11.52
CA PRO A 456 0.48 11.30 -11.10
C PRO A 456 -0.95 10.82 -10.84
N HIS A 457 -1.83 11.69 -10.33
CA HIS A 457 -3.19 11.34 -9.90
C HIS A 457 -4.20 11.23 -11.06
N GLU A 458 -3.81 11.63 -12.28
CA GLU A 458 -4.62 11.44 -13.49
C GLU A 458 -4.29 10.15 -14.25
N ARG A 459 -3.21 9.45 -13.86
CA ARG A 459 -2.70 8.26 -14.56
C ARG A 459 -3.62 7.06 -14.31
N ILE A 460 -3.89 6.26 -15.35
CA ILE A 460 -4.78 5.10 -15.25
C ILE A 460 -4.19 4.01 -14.33
N PRO A 461 -4.92 3.57 -13.28
CA PRO A 461 -4.46 2.48 -12.41
C PRO A 461 -4.29 1.16 -13.16
N PHE A 462 -3.27 0.36 -12.80
CA PHE A 462 -2.94 -0.92 -13.45
C PHE A 462 -4.15 -1.87 -13.64
N MET A 463 -5.12 -1.91 -12.72
CA MET A 463 -6.32 -2.75 -12.86
C MET A 463 -7.25 -2.29 -14.00
N LYS A 464 -7.43 -0.98 -14.20
CA LYS A 464 -8.26 -0.45 -15.31
C LYS A 464 -7.52 -0.54 -16.64
N LEU A 465 -6.19 -0.40 -16.59
CA LEU A 465 -5.30 -0.68 -17.71
C LEU A 465 -5.32 -2.16 -18.13
N LEU A 466 -5.44 -3.08 -17.17
CA LEU A 466 -5.64 -4.51 -17.45
C LEU A 466 -6.96 -4.78 -18.15
N ASP A 467 -8.10 -4.25 -17.66
CA ASP A 467 -9.39 -4.43 -18.33
C ASP A 467 -9.34 -3.90 -19.78
N LEU A 468 -8.78 -2.71 -20.03
CA LEU A 468 -8.63 -2.17 -21.40
C LEU A 468 -7.73 -3.05 -22.29
N LEU A 469 -6.63 -3.58 -21.75
CA LEU A 469 -5.75 -4.49 -22.50
C LEU A 469 -6.40 -5.86 -22.74
N GLU A 470 -7.27 -6.35 -21.84
CA GLU A 470 -8.07 -7.56 -22.02
C GLU A 470 -9.20 -7.37 -23.04
N GLU A 471 -9.88 -6.23 -23.03
CA GLU A 471 -10.93 -5.87 -24.01
C GLU A 471 -10.32 -5.72 -25.42
N LEU A 472 -9.21 -4.98 -25.56
CA LEU A 472 -8.49 -4.86 -26.83
C LEU A 472 -7.95 -6.22 -27.31
N TYR A 473 -7.31 -7.00 -26.44
CA TYR A 473 -6.82 -8.34 -26.80
C TYR A 473 -7.95 -9.28 -27.24
N THR A 474 -9.10 -9.22 -26.57
CA THR A 474 -10.28 -10.00 -26.95
C THR A 474 -10.83 -9.54 -28.31
N SER A 475 -10.89 -8.24 -28.56
CA SER A 475 -11.41 -7.69 -29.82
C SER A 475 -10.55 -8.03 -31.04
N ILE A 476 -9.23 -8.25 -30.87
CA ILE A 476 -8.29 -8.67 -31.92
C ILE A 476 -7.96 -10.17 -31.90
N SER A 477 -8.62 -10.96 -31.05
CA SER A 477 -8.31 -12.40 -30.85
C SER A 477 -8.38 -13.23 -32.14
N TYR A 478 -9.28 -12.86 -33.07
CA TYR A 478 -9.40 -13.48 -34.40
C TYR A 478 -8.13 -13.34 -35.27
N MET A 479 -7.25 -12.36 -34.98
CA MET A 479 -6.01 -12.17 -35.73
C MET A 479 -4.96 -13.26 -35.48
N PHE A 480 -5.15 -14.11 -34.46
CA PHE A 480 -4.26 -15.22 -34.12
C PHE A 480 -4.62 -16.54 -34.83
N GLU A 481 -5.70 -16.59 -35.63
CA GLU A 481 -6.11 -17.81 -36.34
C GLU A 481 -5.19 -18.18 -37.53
N ASP A 482 -4.37 -17.23 -38.01
CA ASP A 482 -3.35 -17.46 -39.03
C ASP A 482 -2.04 -17.98 -38.40
N ASN A 483 -1.68 -19.24 -38.69
CA ASN A 483 -0.55 -20.03 -38.11
C ASN A 483 0.87 -19.48 -38.41
N SER A 484 1.01 -18.20 -38.71
CA SER A 484 2.27 -17.48 -38.89
C SER A 484 3.03 -17.28 -37.55
N LEU A 485 4.37 -17.27 -37.60
CA LEU A 485 5.25 -17.20 -36.43
C LEU A 485 5.34 -15.81 -35.75
N GLY A 486 4.30 -14.97 -35.84
CA GLY A 486 4.19 -13.65 -35.19
C GLY A 486 5.15 -12.54 -35.64
N LEU A 487 6.15 -12.88 -36.46
CA LEU A 487 7.28 -12.03 -36.85
C LEU A 487 7.31 -11.89 -38.38
N LEU A 488 7.64 -10.70 -38.89
CA LEU A 488 7.74 -10.41 -40.33
C LEU A 488 9.19 -10.13 -40.78
N PRO A 489 9.55 -10.33 -42.06
CA PRO A 489 10.85 -9.94 -42.60
C PRO A 489 10.90 -8.45 -43.02
N ASP A 490 11.58 -7.66 -42.18
CA ASP A 490 12.24 -6.35 -42.39
C ASP A 490 11.54 -5.22 -43.20
N LYS A 491 11.19 -4.14 -42.49
CA LYS A 491 11.27 -2.70 -42.90
C LYS A 491 10.50 -2.28 -44.17
N THR A 492 9.24 -1.87 -44.01
CA THR A 492 8.46 -1.19 -45.08
C THR A 492 7.54 -0.03 -44.62
N LEU A 493 7.78 0.61 -43.46
CA LEU A 493 6.95 1.74 -42.98
C LEU A 493 7.80 2.95 -42.54
N ASP A 494 7.51 4.11 -43.14
CA ASP A 494 8.17 5.41 -42.93
C ASP A 494 7.10 6.50 -42.73
N LEU A 495 7.21 7.26 -41.63
CA LEU A 495 6.13 8.10 -41.08
C LEU A 495 6.69 9.24 -40.19
N ASP A 496 6.75 10.47 -40.71
CA ASP A 496 6.89 11.69 -39.90
C ASP A 496 5.95 12.83 -40.40
N GLY A 497 5.53 13.69 -39.46
CA GLY A 497 4.63 14.83 -39.67
C GLY A 497 4.58 15.72 -38.40
N SER A 498 4.32 17.03 -38.53
CA SER A 498 4.66 18.00 -37.47
C SER A 498 3.69 19.20 -37.29
N LYS A 499 3.86 19.92 -36.14
CA LYS A 499 3.08 21.05 -35.53
C LYS A 499 1.85 20.65 -34.69
N ASP A 500 1.34 21.39 -33.68
CA ASP A 500 1.74 22.47 -32.72
C ASP A 500 0.65 22.47 -31.59
N GLY A 501 0.69 23.10 -30.40
CA GLY A 501 1.71 23.84 -29.61
C GLY A 501 1.07 24.91 -28.66
N ILE A 502 1.59 25.10 -27.42
CA ILE A 502 1.22 26.17 -26.40
C ILE A 502 -0.16 25.92 -25.70
N ASP A 503 -0.55 26.32 -24.47
CA ASP A 503 -0.23 27.44 -23.51
C ASP A 503 -0.19 27.02 -21.99
N ASP A 504 -0.16 27.97 -21.01
CA ASP A 504 0.51 27.81 -19.68
C ASP A 504 -0.11 28.54 -18.41
N LEU A 505 0.54 28.45 -17.20
CA LEU A 505 0.53 29.34 -15.96
C LEU A 505 -0.18 28.99 -14.58
N GLU A 506 0.28 29.62 -13.46
CA GLU A 506 0.14 29.22 -12.00
C GLU A 506 -0.09 30.36 -10.91
N LEU A 507 -0.57 29.98 -9.68
CA LEU A 507 -0.25 30.35 -8.22
C LEU A 507 0.04 31.84 -7.74
N PRO A 508 0.47 32.24 -6.47
CA PRO A 508 0.90 31.59 -5.16
C PRO A 508 0.46 32.24 -3.76
N ASP A 509 1.23 32.06 -2.63
CA ASP A 509 0.79 32.04 -1.18
C ASP A 509 1.69 32.77 -0.07
N GLU A 510 1.26 32.89 1.23
CA GLU A 510 2.07 33.36 2.44
C GLU A 510 1.51 32.99 3.89
N GLU A 511 2.13 33.39 5.05
CA GLU A 511 1.75 33.04 6.48
C GLU A 511 1.34 34.27 7.42
N ILE A 512 1.65 34.54 8.73
CA ILE A 512 2.54 33.99 9.80
C ILE A 512 2.12 34.17 11.31
N SER A 513 2.54 33.20 12.17
CA SER A 513 2.70 33.02 13.67
C SER A 513 2.95 34.21 14.69
N PRO A 514 3.22 34.03 16.05
CA PRO A 514 2.76 33.08 17.12
C PRO A 514 2.58 33.69 18.59
N VAL A 515 2.40 32.84 19.64
CA VAL A 515 2.74 32.94 21.12
C VAL A 515 1.60 32.53 22.14
N ILE A 516 1.96 32.10 23.38
CA ILE A 516 1.34 30.99 24.15
C ILE A 516 0.94 31.32 25.62
N ILE A 517 -0.17 30.74 26.12
CA ILE A 517 -0.39 30.30 27.53
C ILE A 517 -1.02 28.87 27.52
N LYS A 518 -0.91 28.12 28.63
CA LYS A 518 -0.99 26.63 28.72
C LYS A 518 -2.34 25.97 28.30
N PRO A 519 -2.29 24.76 27.67
CA PRO A 519 -3.44 23.94 27.32
C PRO A 519 -3.82 22.91 28.41
N VAL A 520 -4.91 22.17 28.17
CA VAL A 520 -5.24 20.88 28.83
C VAL A 520 -4.32 19.77 28.28
N ILE A 521 -3.98 18.79 29.12
CA ILE A 521 -3.15 17.63 28.79
C ILE A 521 -3.77 16.86 27.61
N THR A 522 -2.99 16.56 26.57
CA THR A 522 -3.49 15.77 25.42
C THR A 522 -3.46 14.27 25.71
N LEU A 523 -4.27 13.47 24.98
CA LEU A 523 -4.29 12.01 25.15
C LEU A 523 -2.90 11.37 24.95
N GLU A 524 -2.12 11.90 24.01
CA GLU A 524 -0.74 11.49 23.75
C GLU A 524 0.21 11.87 24.90
N GLU A 525 -0.07 12.95 25.65
CA GLU A 525 0.64 13.29 26.89
C GLU A 525 0.17 12.44 28.09
N GLY A 526 -1.12 12.07 28.16
CA GLY A 526 -1.65 11.15 29.18
C GLY A 526 -1.12 9.73 29.07
N ILE A 527 -0.93 9.23 27.84
CA ILE A 527 -0.27 7.94 27.58
C ILE A 527 1.20 7.99 28.03
N ARG A 528 1.95 9.02 27.64
CA ARG A 528 3.33 9.23 28.12
C ARG A 528 3.42 9.42 29.64
N ALA A 529 2.43 10.07 30.25
CA ALA A 529 2.33 10.16 31.71
C ALA A 529 2.12 8.78 32.36
N PHE A 530 1.29 7.90 31.77
CA PHE A 530 1.18 6.51 32.24
C PHE A 530 2.51 5.73 32.12
N GLU A 531 3.24 5.89 31.01
CA GLU A 531 4.55 5.25 30.79
C GLU A 531 5.60 5.73 31.80
N ASN A 532 5.62 7.03 32.09
CA ASN A 532 6.45 7.66 33.12
C ASN A 532 5.99 7.35 34.56
N LYS A 533 4.84 6.69 34.76
CA LYS A 533 4.19 6.43 36.06
C LYS A 533 3.67 7.68 36.79
N GLU A 534 3.44 8.77 36.04
CA GLU A 534 2.75 10.00 36.48
C GLU A 534 1.22 9.72 36.55
N HIS A 535 0.83 8.76 37.41
CA HIS A 535 -0.50 8.14 37.37
C HIS A 535 -1.69 9.08 37.62
N GLU A 536 -1.52 10.12 38.44
CA GLU A 536 -2.56 11.12 38.74
C GLU A 536 -2.86 11.99 37.50
N LYS A 537 -1.82 12.58 36.91
CA LYS A 537 -1.88 13.35 35.65
C LYS A 537 -2.41 12.52 34.47
N ALA A 538 -2.03 11.24 34.41
CA ALA A 538 -2.56 10.32 33.42
C ALA A 538 -4.06 10.04 33.66
N TRP A 539 -4.48 9.86 34.90
CA TRP A 539 -5.90 9.70 35.26
C TRP A 539 -6.74 10.91 34.88
N GLU A 540 -6.33 12.14 35.23
CA GLU A 540 -7.04 13.39 34.84
C GLU A 540 -7.28 13.44 33.32
N CYS A 541 -6.25 13.10 32.54
CA CYS A 541 -6.31 13.04 31.08
C CYS A 541 -7.30 11.97 30.58
N PHE A 542 -7.26 10.75 31.12
CA PHE A 542 -8.15 9.66 30.70
C PHE A 542 -9.59 9.87 31.16
N GLU A 543 -9.80 10.49 32.33
CA GLU A 543 -11.10 10.89 32.87
C GLU A 543 -11.80 11.87 31.90
N PHE A 544 -11.14 12.98 31.57
CA PHE A 544 -11.65 14.00 30.66
C PHE A 544 -11.94 13.46 29.24
N HIS A 545 -11.00 12.71 28.64
CA HIS A 545 -11.20 12.23 27.28
C HIS A 545 -12.25 11.10 27.18
N ALA A 546 -12.37 10.23 28.18
CA ALA A 546 -13.37 9.14 28.19
C ALA A 546 -14.80 9.67 28.32
N GLU A 547 -15.02 10.70 29.16
CA GLU A 547 -16.32 11.36 29.31
C GLU A 547 -16.77 12.08 28.05
N ASN A 548 -15.81 12.59 27.26
CA ASN A 548 -16.06 13.10 25.92
C ASN A 548 -16.12 11.99 24.84
N LYS A 549 -16.36 10.73 25.24
CA LYS A 549 -16.56 9.52 24.42
C LYS A 549 -15.32 8.95 23.69
N ASN A 550 -14.10 9.42 23.92
CA ASN A 550 -12.93 8.87 23.20
C ASN A 550 -12.67 7.38 23.54
N THR A 551 -12.68 6.53 22.51
CA THR A 551 -12.55 5.06 22.60
C THR A 551 -11.28 4.60 23.34
N THR A 552 -10.13 5.18 23.01
CA THR A 552 -8.85 4.86 23.64
C THR A 552 -8.78 5.36 25.08
N ALA A 553 -9.38 6.51 25.39
CA ALA A 553 -9.48 6.99 26.76
C ALA A 553 -10.42 6.14 27.63
N LYS A 554 -11.55 5.64 27.09
CA LYS A 554 -12.41 4.65 27.79
C LYS A 554 -11.62 3.39 28.14
N TYR A 555 -10.79 2.88 27.22
CA TYR A 555 -9.88 1.76 27.49
C TYR A 555 -8.92 2.07 28.65
N TRP A 556 -8.27 3.24 28.65
CA TRP A 556 -7.33 3.61 29.71
C TRP A 556 -8.01 3.87 31.06
N LYS A 557 -9.12 4.63 31.10
CA LYS A 557 -9.92 4.84 32.33
C LYS A 557 -10.45 3.51 32.87
N GLY A 558 -10.99 2.66 31.99
CA GLY A 558 -11.48 1.32 32.31
C GLY A 558 -10.38 0.40 32.86
N ARG A 559 -9.18 0.48 32.28
CA ARG A 559 -7.99 -0.21 32.79
C ARG A 559 -7.59 0.29 34.18
N TYR A 560 -7.53 1.59 34.42
CA TYR A 560 -7.15 2.14 35.74
C TYR A 560 -8.10 1.68 36.86
N LEU A 561 -9.41 1.65 36.56
CA LEU A 561 -10.47 1.18 37.46
C LEU A 561 -10.41 -0.35 37.70
N TRP A 562 -10.04 -1.13 36.68
CA TRP A 562 -9.92 -2.60 36.80
C TRP A 562 -8.60 -3.08 37.42
N ASP A 563 -7.47 -2.50 37.01
CA ASP A 563 -6.13 -2.82 37.53
C ASP A 563 -5.88 -2.16 38.92
N GLY A 564 -6.76 -1.27 39.39
CA GLY A 564 -6.72 -0.64 40.72
C GLY A 564 -5.53 0.30 40.95
N LEU A 565 -5.12 1.05 39.91
CA LEU A 565 -3.80 1.69 39.83
C LEU A 565 -3.60 2.92 40.72
N LEU A 566 -4.69 3.60 41.11
CA LEU A 566 -4.69 4.66 42.12
C LEU A 566 -5.42 4.18 43.37
N ASN A 567 -5.08 4.71 44.55
CA ASN A 567 -5.71 4.28 45.80
C ASN A 567 -7.21 4.63 45.84
N ASP A 568 -7.56 5.81 45.35
CA ASP A 568 -8.90 6.41 45.50
C ASP A 568 -9.94 5.87 44.51
N ILE A 569 -9.53 4.97 43.61
CA ILE A 569 -10.39 4.33 42.59
C ILE A 569 -10.57 2.82 42.77
N LYS A 570 -9.98 2.22 43.83
CA LYS A 570 -10.14 0.80 44.17
C LYS A 570 -11.58 0.50 44.61
N GLY A 571 -12.12 -0.67 44.26
CA GLY A 571 -13.53 -1.00 44.48
C GLY A 571 -14.48 -0.55 43.36
N ARG A 572 -13.94 -0.08 42.22
CA ARG A 572 -14.70 0.35 41.01
C ARG A 572 -14.49 -0.61 39.83
N GLU A 573 -14.12 -1.87 40.09
CA GLU A 573 -13.68 -2.82 39.06
C GLU A 573 -14.79 -3.11 38.03
N GLU A 574 -16.05 -3.23 38.43
CA GLU A 574 -17.18 -3.43 37.49
C GLU A 574 -17.47 -2.19 36.61
N GLU A 575 -17.16 -0.96 37.09
CA GLU A 575 -17.18 0.24 36.24
C GLU A 575 -16.05 0.18 35.20
N GLY A 576 -14.86 -0.24 35.63
CA GLY A 576 -13.71 -0.46 34.75
C GLY A 576 -14.01 -1.48 33.66
N LYS A 577 -14.62 -2.61 34.04
CA LYS A 577 -15.08 -3.68 33.14
C LYS A 577 -16.16 -3.21 32.15
N LYS A 578 -17.08 -2.33 32.57
CA LYS A 578 -18.07 -1.72 31.67
C LYS A 578 -17.40 -0.83 30.62
N LEU A 579 -16.47 0.03 31.01
CA LEU A 579 -15.70 0.88 30.09
C LEU A 579 -14.79 0.07 29.15
N LEU A 580 -14.19 -1.01 29.65
CA LEU A 580 -13.44 -1.97 28.83
C LEU A 580 -14.33 -2.69 27.81
N LYS A 581 -15.59 -3.02 28.17
CA LYS A 581 -16.57 -3.58 27.23
C LYS A 581 -16.92 -2.57 26.13
N GLU A 582 -17.25 -1.34 26.51
CA GLU A 582 -17.63 -0.29 25.56
C GLU A 582 -16.51 -0.02 24.54
N ALA A 583 -15.27 0.17 25.01
CA ALA A 583 -14.11 0.34 24.13
C ALA A 583 -13.82 -0.92 23.27
N ALA A 584 -14.16 -2.12 23.75
CA ALA A 584 -13.98 -3.37 23.02
C ALA A 584 -15.01 -3.57 21.89
N ASP A 585 -16.28 -3.21 22.13
CA ASP A 585 -17.34 -3.19 21.13
C ASP A 585 -17.11 -2.08 20.09
N GLU A 586 -16.54 -0.95 20.51
CA GLU A 586 -16.10 0.16 19.63
C GLU A 586 -14.82 -0.17 18.82
N GLY A 587 -14.21 -1.35 19.03
CA GLY A 587 -13.18 -1.91 18.16
C GLY A 587 -11.74 -1.81 18.66
N ASN A 588 -11.48 -1.25 19.85
CA ASN A 588 -10.12 -1.14 20.38
C ASN A 588 -9.55 -2.53 20.76
N SER A 589 -8.43 -2.92 20.15
CA SER A 589 -7.92 -4.30 20.23
C SER A 589 -7.38 -4.68 21.61
N ASP A 590 -6.76 -3.74 22.32
CA ASP A 590 -6.33 -3.95 23.70
C ASP A 590 -7.51 -3.95 24.68
N ALA A 591 -8.58 -3.20 24.40
CA ALA A 591 -9.82 -3.29 25.16
C ALA A 591 -10.49 -4.65 24.98
N GLN A 592 -10.58 -5.17 23.75
CA GLN A 592 -11.07 -6.52 23.47
C GLN A 592 -10.26 -7.58 24.22
N LEU A 593 -8.93 -7.46 24.20
CA LEU A 593 -8.02 -8.34 24.93
C LEU A 593 -8.21 -8.26 26.46
N ARG A 594 -8.28 -7.04 27.03
CA ARG A 594 -8.47 -6.85 28.48
C ARG A 594 -9.86 -7.27 28.95
N TYR A 595 -10.91 -6.93 28.20
CA TYR A 595 -12.27 -7.31 28.51
C TYR A 595 -12.42 -8.83 28.57
N ALA A 596 -11.87 -9.56 27.59
CA ALA A 596 -11.77 -11.01 27.66
C ALA A 596 -11.06 -11.46 28.96
N PHE A 597 -9.90 -10.88 29.28
CA PHE A 597 -9.17 -11.24 30.49
C PHE A 597 -9.88 -10.96 31.82
N THR A 598 -10.92 -10.13 31.87
CA THR A 598 -11.77 -9.99 33.08
C THR A 598 -12.49 -11.29 33.45
N PHE A 599 -12.76 -12.16 32.47
CA PHE A 599 -13.40 -13.46 32.67
C PHE A 599 -12.43 -14.59 33.06
N LYS A 600 -11.11 -14.36 33.04
CA LYS A 600 -10.09 -15.41 33.22
C LYS A 600 -10.20 -16.18 34.54
N GLN A 601 -10.68 -15.54 35.61
CA GLN A 601 -10.87 -16.18 36.92
C GLN A 601 -12.19 -16.96 37.02
N PHE A 602 -13.09 -16.81 36.05
CA PHE A 602 -14.45 -17.34 36.04
C PHE A 602 -14.71 -18.25 34.82
N LEU A 603 -13.65 -18.87 34.28
CA LEU A 603 -13.71 -19.82 33.17
C LEU A 603 -14.26 -21.20 33.58
N ASP A 604 -14.76 -21.35 34.81
CA ASP A 604 -15.58 -22.48 35.25
C ASP A 604 -16.96 -22.50 34.56
N LYS A 605 -17.48 -21.33 34.18
CA LYS A 605 -18.78 -21.19 33.51
C LYS A 605 -18.64 -21.15 31.99
N GLU A 606 -19.41 -21.98 31.30
CA GLU A 606 -19.42 -22.08 29.83
C GLU A 606 -19.71 -20.74 29.14
N GLU A 607 -20.61 -19.93 29.68
CA GLU A 607 -20.92 -18.58 29.19
C GLU A 607 -19.68 -17.65 29.21
N ASN A 608 -18.93 -17.68 30.31
CA ASN A 608 -17.69 -16.90 30.45
C ASN A 608 -16.58 -17.43 29.54
N GLN A 609 -16.48 -18.75 29.34
CA GLN A 609 -15.57 -19.33 28.34
C GLN A 609 -15.90 -18.85 26.93
N LYS A 610 -17.19 -18.79 26.57
CA LYS A 610 -17.66 -18.32 25.27
C LYS A 610 -17.32 -16.84 25.04
N ILE A 611 -17.60 -15.97 26.02
CA ILE A 611 -17.26 -14.54 25.96
C ILE A 611 -15.73 -14.35 25.86
N PHE A 612 -14.95 -15.07 26.67
CA PHE A 612 -13.49 -15.04 26.61
C PHE A 612 -12.97 -15.42 25.21
N MET A 613 -13.45 -16.53 24.64
CA MET A 613 -13.02 -17.00 23.32
C MET A 613 -13.49 -16.08 22.18
N GLU A 614 -14.65 -15.45 22.30
CA GLU A 614 -15.14 -14.47 21.31
C GLU A 614 -14.23 -13.24 21.26
N TYR A 615 -13.96 -12.60 22.41
CA TYR A 615 -13.20 -11.36 22.44
C TYR A 615 -11.68 -11.57 22.21
N ILE A 616 -11.12 -12.73 22.59
CA ILE A 616 -9.75 -13.11 22.15
C ILE A 616 -9.72 -13.27 20.62
N LYS A 617 -10.74 -13.88 19.99
CA LYS A 617 -10.81 -13.99 18.53
C LYS A 617 -10.99 -12.63 17.86
N LYS A 618 -11.82 -11.74 18.39
CA LYS A 618 -11.95 -10.34 17.92
C LYS A 618 -10.61 -9.61 17.95
N ALA A 619 -9.94 -9.60 19.11
CA ALA A 619 -8.64 -8.95 19.26
C ALA A 619 -7.56 -9.53 18.32
N ALA A 620 -7.56 -10.86 18.12
CA ALA A 620 -6.57 -11.54 17.28
C ALA A 620 -6.80 -11.39 15.75
N ASN A 621 -8.06 -11.37 15.30
CA ASN A 621 -8.42 -11.31 13.87
C ASN A 621 -8.69 -9.89 13.37
N GLU A 622 -9.38 -9.09 14.18
CA GLU A 622 -9.92 -7.78 13.77
C GLU A 622 -8.98 -6.66 14.16
N GLY A 623 -8.51 -6.70 15.41
CA GLY A 623 -7.54 -5.77 15.97
C GLY A 623 -6.07 -6.15 15.78
N ASN A 624 -5.79 -7.23 15.05
CA ASN A 624 -4.48 -7.82 14.76
C ASN A 624 -3.53 -8.00 15.99
N ASN A 625 -4.06 -8.02 17.21
CA ASN A 625 -3.27 -7.79 18.42
C ASN A 625 -2.30 -8.98 18.68
N PRO A 626 -0.97 -8.75 18.73
CA PRO A 626 0.00 -9.83 18.82
C PRO A 626 -0.10 -10.61 20.14
N THR A 627 -0.56 -9.97 21.22
CA THR A 627 -0.80 -10.68 22.49
C THR A 627 -2.08 -11.52 22.42
N ALA A 628 -3.13 -11.06 21.74
CA ALA A 628 -4.32 -11.87 21.49
C ALA A 628 -4.00 -13.10 20.64
N GLN A 629 -3.22 -12.92 19.56
CA GLN A 629 -2.78 -14.01 18.67
C GLN A 629 -1.94 -15.05 19.40
N PHE A 630 -0.99 -14.63 20.25
CA PHE A 630 -0.22 -15.55 21.10
C PHE A 630 -1.12 -16.38 22.02
N ASN A 631 -2.08 -15.73 22.70
CA ASN A 631 -2.99 -16.44 23.60
C ASN A 631 -3.90 -17.41 22.83
N LEU A 632 -4.42 -17.02 21.66
CA LEU A 632 -5.25 -17.88 20.82
C LEU A 632 -4.47 -19.11 20.33
N GLY A 633 -3.21 -18.93 19.92
CA GLY A 633 -2.32 -20.03 19.56
C GLY A 633 -1.98 -20.96 20.73
N ASP A 634 -1.69 -20.42 21.91
CA ASP A 634 -1.46 -21.20 23.13
C ASP A 634 -2.71 -21.97 23.61
N ILE A 635 -3.92 -21.48 23.30
CA ILE A 635 -5.20 -22.15 23.58
C ILE A 635 -5.40 -23.34 22.64
N TYR A 636 -5.33 -23.13 21.33
CA TYR A 636 -5.49 -24.20 20.33
C TYR A 636 -4.40 -25.27 20.48
N TYR A 637 -3.13 -24.87 20.56
CA TYR A 637 -2.00 -25.80 20.64
C TYR A 637 -2.04 -26.71 21.88
N LYS A 638 -2.67 -26.27 22.97
CA LYS A 638 -2.73 -26.99 24.26
C LYS A 638 -4.11 -27.52 24.63
N GLY A 639 -5.14 -27.31 23.79
CA GLY A 639 -6.52 -27.74 24.07
C GLY A 639 -7.11 -27.10 25.33
N LYS A 640 -6.94 -25.78 25.50
CA LYS A 640 -7.42 -25.03 26.69
C LYS A 640 -8.83 -24.50 26.50
N CYS A 641 -9.44 -24.00 27.58
CA CYS A 641 -10.73 -23.28 27.53
C CYS A 641 -11.83 -24.06 26.81
N ASN A 642 -11.91 -25.38 27.08
CA ASN A 642 -12.79 -26.35 26.43
C ASN A 642 -12.72 -26.39 24.88
N THR A 643 -11.65 -25.84 24.30
CA THR A 643 -11.36 -25.91 22.86
C THR A 643 -10.57 -27.20 22.59
N PRO A 644 -10.93 -28.01 21.57
CA PRO A 644 -10.15 -29.17 21.17
C PRO A 644 -8.68 -28.80 20.88
N LYS A 645 -7.75 -29.71 21.17
CA LYS A 645 -6.34 -29.51 20.83
C LYS A 645 -6.17 -29.53 19.32
N ASP A 646 -5.75 -28.41 18.76
CA ASP A 646 -5.41 -28.25 17.35
C ASP A 646 -3.98 -27.68 17.26
N GLU A 647 -3.03 -28.54 16.89
CA GLU A 647 -1.63 -28.14 16.78
C GLU A 647 -1.38 -27.27 15.54
N VAL A 648 -2.15 -27.47 14.46
CA VAL A 648 -1.97 -26.77 13.18
C VAL A 648 -2.49 -25.34 13.28
N GLU A 649 -3.74 -25.17 13.72
CA GLU A 649 -4.32 -23.85 13.97
C GLU A 649 -3.59 -23.15 15.12
N GLY A 650 -3.13 -23.90 16.12
CA GLY A 650 -2.29 -23.39 17.21
C GLY A 650 -0.96 -22.80 16.72
N ILE A 651 -0.19 -23.56 15.92
CA ILE A 651 1.08 -23.10 15.32
C ILE A 651 0.84 -21.89 14.43
N LYS A 652 -0.18 -21.90 13.57
CA LYS A 652 -0.58 -20.78 12.70
C LYS A 652 -0.81 -19.48 13.47
N TRP A 653 -1.52 -19.52 14.61
CA TRP A 653 -1.74 -18.34 15.46
C TRP A 653 -0.48 -17.91 16.22
N LEU A 654 0.35 -18.86 16.69
CA LEU A 654 1.64 -18.54 17.28
C LEU A 654 2.59 -17.88 16.26
N ARG A 655 2.59 -18.32 14.99
CA ARG A 655 3.37 -17.70 13.92
C ARG A 655 2.92 -16.28 13.62
N LYS A 656 1.61 -16.02 13.49
CA LYS A 656 1.09 -14.64 13.33
C LYS A 656 1.50 -13.70 14.47
N ALA A 657 1.54 -14.20 15.70
CA ALA A 657 2.07 -13.44 16.84
C ALA A 657 3.59 -13.24 16.77
N ALA A 658 4.36 -14.26 16.36
CA ALA A 658 5.81 -14.18 16.25
C ALA A 658 6.28 -13.26 15.11
N LEU A 659 5.53 -13.18 14.01
CA LEU A 659 5.68 -12.20 12.91
C LEU A 659 5.36 -10.75 13.32
N GLN A 660 5.01 -10.52 14.58
CA GLN A 660 4.76 -9.23 15.21
C GLN A 660 5.54 -9.12 16.54
N ASP A 661 6.79 -9.58 16.53
CA ASP A 661 7.76 -9.52 17.62
C ASP A 661 7.29 -10.08 18.96
N ASN A 662 6.28 -10.96 18.98
CA ASN A 662 5.80 -11.52 20.24
C ASN A 662 6.83 -12.52 20.81
N ILE A 663 7.68 -12.01 21.69
CA ILE A 663 8.74 -12.74 22.40
C ILE A 663 8.23 -14.05 23.02
N LYS A 664 6.96 -14.12 23.49
CA LYS A 664 6.38 -15.34 24.07
C LYS A 664 6.03 -16.38 23.00
N ALA A 665 5.56 -15.95 21.83
CA ALA A 665 5.30 -16.81 20.69
C ALA A 665 6.59 -17.35 20.08
N ILE A 666 7.58 -16.48 19.85
CA ILE A 666 8.92 -16.83 19.35
C ILE A 666 9.58 -17.88 20.26
N ASN A 667 9.58 -17.64 21.59
CA ASN A 667 10.13 -18.58 22.57
C ASN A 667 9.30 -19.87 22.73
N LEU A 668 8.04 -19.92 22.30
CA LEU A 668 7.24 -21.13 22.29
C LEU A 668 7.51 -21.96 21.04
N LEU A 669 7.43 -21.37 19.84
CA LEU A 669 7.76 -22.05 18.57
C LEU A 669 9.18 -22.64 18.59
N LYS A 670 10.17 -21.88 19.06
CA LYS A 670 11.56 -22.34 19.25
C LYS A 670 11.70 -23.55 20.19
N LYS A 671 10.78 -23.76 21.14
CA LYS A 671 10.75 -24.95 22.02
C LYS A 671 10.03 -26.14 21.40
N LEU A 672 9.21 -25.92 20.38
CA LEU A 672 8.49 -26.97 19.65
C LEU A 672 9.30 -27.53 18.47
N GLY A 673 10.45 -26.92 18.14
CA GLY A 673 11.23 -27.26 16.94
C GLY A 673 10.56 -26.80 15.63
N VAL A 674 9.54 -25.94 15.74
CA VAL A 674 8.79 -25.38 14.62
C VAL A 674 9.36 -23.99 14.33
N GLY A 675 9.83 -23.79 13.11
CA GLY A 675 10.23 -22.47 12.62
C GLY A 675 9.03 -21.54 12.53
N VAL A 676 9.30 -20.25 12.65
CA VAL A 676 8.27 -19.21 12.44
C VAL A 676 7.80 -19.19 10.96
N TYR A 677 8.59 -19.78 10.05
CA TYR A 677 8.51 -19.60 8.60
C TYR A 677 8.40 -20.92 7.76
N ASP A 678 8.19 -22.11 8.35
CA ASP A 678 8.14 -23.40 7.59
C ASP A 678 6.79 -23.74 6.95
#